data_AF-A0A8T7MBZ4-F1
#
_entry.id   AF-A0A8T7MBZ4-F1
#
_cell.length_a   1.000
_cell.length_b   1.000
_cell.length_c   1.000
_cell.angle_alpha   90.00
_cell.angle_beta   90.00
_cell.angle_gamma   90.00
#
_symmetry.space_group_name_H-M   'P 1'
#
loop_
_entity.id
_entity.type
_entity.pdbx_description
1 polymer ?
#
loop_
_entity_poly.entity_id
_entity_poly.type
_entity_poly.pdbx_seq_one_letter_code
_entity_poly.pdbx_strand_id
1 'polypeptide(L)'
;MPLAMDDLRKTTVSRKDKRRFVVPQLLETADDLELCADFCRYFAQLTQKQRTQKDYSEQYLTERAGGDFKLVRGLTTAFLRFYSWEGQVFTDKVGPEEYARLQKFDLLNPSALRLALYDYVNSALMNGFAGASAWERSETLDLFAAGMGLKPEQIEELLWLDGEENARLTLRRRKDGELFRPPTAAEVARHYNRLAIETLLYNSSEIIFGLGQALPALLIKRIGYLSKVYHIPYDLEYNALGEIQLRLYGPAEAFGPPTKHGERLASLAFAILALDRKLADPTAARSLREEAEAYSGPHTTILEAKPIKTRSGTKVATPVRTAIAQIYLRDKLYHFDLLSFAHTFRRLDEEEEANTGTGNEVREAQVVYKPVEKNHPENDFDSSVEESFYAEFKALEREGQTTGWQLEREPEALAVPEENLLFIPDFALSRGKRRVWLEIIGFWTPAYRIRKLEKLEKLKRRGGFDLLLATAQELKADFKEAPFPSIFYKNKLKPTDLLALLNREYADFEERLAEAHKGLDKIEAQLVAQDFIPESELYKLLGCYNKTELLGALQKTGLATEKSGIYLESYGLCSAGYLTQAVVKLGQALQKAPGQRLTPEEATLQLERAGVKVGEGGIEPLLARLPGFRINRQSLFEVFVEKG
;
A
#
# COMPACT_ATOMS: atom_id res chain seq x y z
N MET A 1 -13.20 4.34 19.29
CA MET A 1 -14.17 4.09 18.21
C MET A 1 -14.88 5.40 17.91
N PRO A 2 -15.29 5.66 16.66
CA PRO A 2 -16.10 6.84 16.33
C PRO A 2 -17.42 6.80 17.12
N LEU A 3 -18.07 7.95 17.25
CA LEU A 3 -19.41 8.04 17.83
C LEU A 3 -20.42 7.37 16.89
N ALA A 4 -21.53 6.86 17.44
CA ALA A 4 -22.67 6.53 16.61
C ALA A 4 -23.18 7.80 15.91
N MET A 5 -23.56 7.70 14.63
CA MET A 5 -24.03 8.86 13.88
C MET A 5 -25.24 9.52 14.55
N ASP A 6 -26.10 8.76 15.23
CA ASP A 6 -27.26 9.30 15.96
C ASP A 6 -26.89 10.06 17.24
N ASP A 7 -25.81 9.67 17.90
CA ASP A 7 -25.27 10.33 19.09
C ASP A 7 -24.40 11.55 18.75
N LEU A 8 -24.01 11.72 17.48
CA LEU A 8 -23.27 12.91 17.06
C LEU A 8 -24.13 14.18 17.14
N ARG A 9 -23.69 15.12 17.99
CA ARG A 9 -24.23 16.47 18.09
C ARG A 9 -23.87 17.28 16.84
N LYS A 10 -24.88 17.57 16.01
CA LYS A 10 -24.72 18.21 14.69
C LYS A 10 -25.94 19.05 14.33
N THR A 11 -25.73 20.06 13.51
CA THR A 11 -26.78 20.82 12.84
C THR A 11 -26.69 20.67 11.34
N THR A 12 -27.73 21.09 10.63
CA THR A 12 -27.73 21.11 9.16
C THR A 12 -28.08 22.49 8.65
N VAL A 13 -27.32 22.98 7.67
CA VAL A 13 -27.49 24.32 7.08
C VAL A 13 -27.69 24.18 5.58
N SER A 14 -28.65 24.89 5.00
CA SER A 14 -28.78 25.00 3.54
C SER A 14 -28.05 26.25 3.05
N ARG A 15 -27.14 26.11 2.08
CA ARG A 15 -26.45 27.25 1.44
C ARG A 15 -27.24 27.74 0.21
N LYS A 16 -26.88 28.93 -0.30
CA LYS A 16 -27.57 29.60 -1.42
C LYS A 16 -27.59 28.76 -2.72
N ASP A 17 -26.63 27.86 -2.88
CA ASP A 17 -26.53 26.90 -3.99
C ASP A 17 -27.47 25.69 -3.86
N LYS A 18 -28.40 25.71 -2.90
CA LYS A 18 -29.32 24.63 -2.54
C LYS A 18 -28.64 23.37 -1.99
N ARG A 19 -27.32 23.38 -1.77
CA ARG A 19 -26.63 22.27 -1.12
C ARG A 19 -26.88 22.31 0.38
N ARG A 20 -27.11 21.13 0.95
CA ARG A 20 -27.24 20.93 2.39
C ARG A 20 -25.89 20.56 2.98
N PHE A 21 -25.54 21.22 4.07
CA PHE A 21 -24.32 20.98 4.83
C PHE A 21 -24.67 20.41 6.20
N VAL A 22 -23.84 19.48 6.67
CA VAL A 22 -23.84 19.02 8.06
C VAL A 22 -22.67 19.68 8.78
N VAL A 23 -22.94 20.20 9.98
CA VAL A 23 -21.98 20.94 10.78
C VAL A 23 -21.93 20.30 12.16
N PRO A 24 -20.79 19.69 12.58
CA PRO A 24 -20.66 19.16 13.93
C PRO A 24 -20.65 20.32 14.94
N GLN A 25 -21.29 20.13 16.08
CA GLN A 25 -21.25 21.11 17.17
C GLN A 25 -20.06 20.80 18.07
N LEU A 26 -18.99 21.55 17.88
CA LEU A 26 -17.74 21.44 18.62
C LEU A 26 -17.82 22.17 19.97
N LEU A 27 -16.97 21.74 20.90
CA LEU A 27 -16.78 22.30 22.23
C LEU A 27 -15.61 23.29 22.18
N GLU A 28 -15.94 24.57 22.15
CA GLU A 28 -14.96 25.67 21.96
C GLU A 28 -15.19 26.85 22.90
N THR A 29 -16.34 26.90 23.58
CA THR A 29 -16.70 28.00 24.47
C THR A 29 -16.18 27.78 25.89
N ALA A 30 -16.16 28.84 26.69
CA ALA A 30 -15.81 28.74 28.12
C ALA A 30 -16.79 27.82 28.88
N ASP A 31 -18.09 27.92 28.57
CA ASP A 31 -19.14 27.10 29.16
C ASP A 31 -18.95 25.61 28.82
N ASP A 32 -18.53 25.30 27.58
CA ASP A 32 -18.20 23.92 27.19
C ASP A 32 -17.03 23.35 28.01
N LEU A 33 -16.01 24.17 28.27
CA LEU A 33 -14.86 23.77 29.08
C LEU A 33 -15.24 23.59 30.55
N GLU A 34 -16.14 24.42 31.10
CA GLU A 34 -16.67 24.24 32.44
C GLU A 34 -17.44 22.92 32.55
N LEU A 35 -18.30 22.60 31.58
CA LEU A 35 -18.99 21.31 31.53
C LEU A 35 -18.00 20.14 31.44
N CYS A 36 -16.94 20.25 30.64
CA CYS A 36 -15.89 19.22 30.58
C CYS A 36 -15.18 19.06 31.93
N ALA A 37 -14.95 20.15 32.66
CA ALA A 37 -14.35 20.12 34.00
C ALA A 37 -15.26 19.39 35.01
N ASP A 38 -16.58 19.58 34.92
CA ASP A 38 -17.56 18.84 35.73
C ASP A 38 -17.49 17.34 35.47
N PHE A 39 -17.39 16.93 34.21
CA PHE A 39 -17.22 15.54 33.85
C PHE A 39 -15.89 14.98 34.37
N CYS A 40 -14.78 15.74 34.27
CA CYS A 40 -13.50 15.33 34.84
C CYS A 40 -13.62 15.05 36.35
N ARG A 41 -14.32 15.91 37.09
CA ARG A 41 -14.58 15.70 38.52
C ARG A 41 -15.40 14.45 38.78
N TYR A 42 -16.43 14.21 37.98
CA TYR A 42 -17.29 13.03 38.11
C TYR A 42 -16.51 11.72 37.88
N PHE A 43 -15.77 11.59 36.78
CA PHE A 43 -14.97 10.40 36.47
C PHE A 43 -13.83 10.19 37.48
N ALA A 44 -13.20 11.27 37.96
CA ALA A 44 -12.20 11.18 39.02
C ALA A 44 -12.80 10.63 40.32
N GLN A 45 -14.01 11.06 40.71
CA GLN A 45 -14.70 10.54 41.89
C GLN A 45 -15.08 9.08 41.75
N LEU A 46 -15.55 8.64 40.57
CA LEU A 46 -15.85 7.23 40.30
C LEU A 46 -14.61 6.36 40.50
N THR A 47 -13.48 6.78 39.92
CA THR A 47 -12.20 6.05 40.00
C THR A 47 -11.65 6.02 41.44
N GLN A 48 -11.66 7.17 42.13
CA GLN A 48 -11.18 7.28 43.52
C GLN A 48 -11.99 6.42 44.49
N LYS A 49 -13.31 6.35 44.30
CA LYS A 49 -14.22 5.57 45.15
C LYS A 49 -14.37 4.13 44.68
N GLN A 50 -13.59 3.68 43.68
CA GLN A 50 -13.64 2.31 43.15
C GLN A 50 -15.06 1.89 42.72
N ARG A 51 -15.78 2.83 42.10
CA ARG A 51 -17.17 2.67 41.69
C ARG A 51 -17.28 1.78 40.44
N THR A 52 -18.41 1.11 40.34
CA THR A 52 -18.74 0.19 39.26
C THR A 52 -19.54 0.88 38.15
N GLN A 53 -19.72 0.22 37.01
CA GLN A 53 -20.55 0.74 35.93
C GLN A 53 -22.01 0.95 36.35
N LYS A 54 -22.52 0.18 37.33
CA LYS A 54 -23.83 0.41 37.94
C LYS A 54 -23.96 1.75 38.67
N ASP A 55 -22.86 2.29 39.19
CA ASP A 55 -22.84 3.60 39.85
C ASP A 55 -22.76 4.77 38.86
N TYR A 56 -22.45 4.50 37.58
CA TYR A 56 -22.43 5.52 36.53
C TYR A 56 -23.86 5.94 36.17
N SER A 57 -24.11 7.25 36.13
CA SER A 57 -25.42 7.83 35.83
C SER A 57 -25.36 8.76 34.63
N GLU A 58 -25.77 8.24 33.46
CA GLU A 58 -25.99 9.05 32.25
C GLU A 58 -27.07 10.11 32.49
N GLN A 59 -28.10 9.79 33.28
CA GLN A 59 -29.18 10.73 33.61
C GLN A 59 -28.65 11.97 34.33
N TYR A 60 -27.86 11.78 35.39
CA TYR A 60 -27.28 12.89 36.16
C TYR A 60 -26.43 13.81 35.26
N LEU A 61 -25.58 13.22 34.41
CA LEU A 61 -24.76 13.97 33.48
C LEU A 61 -25.59 14.68 32.41
N THR A 62 -26.72 14.08 32.00
CA THR A 62 -27.63 14.67 31.01
C THR A 62 -28.35 15.89 31.59
N GLU A 63 -28.83 15.81 32.83
CA GLU A 63 -29.39 16.96 33.55
C GLU A 63 -28.36 18.08 33.68
N ARG A 64 -27.09 17.74 33.97
CA ARG A 64 -26.00 18.71 34.04
C ARG A 64 -25.67 19.35 32.69
N ALA A 65 -25.78 18.59 31.60
CA ALA A 65 -25.59 19.05 30.22
C ALA A 65 -26.85 19.73 29.63
N GLY A 66 -27.80 20.17 30.46
CA GLY A 66 -29.00 20.89 30.00
C GLY A 66 -29.98 20.02 29.20
N GLY A 67 -29.98 18.70 29.42
CA GLY A 67 -30.83 17.72 28.72
C GLY A 67 -30.22 17.15 27.44
N ASP A 68 -28.99 17.53 27.07
CA ASP A 68 -28.34 17.08 25.84
C ASP A 68 -27.67 15.70 26.00
N PHE A 69 -28.46 14.63 25.91
CA PHE A 69 -27.96 13.25 26.04
C PHE A 69 -26.93 12.88 24.97
N LYS A 70 -26.98 13.51 23.78
CA LYS A 70 -26.00 13.28 22.70
C LYS A 70 -24.63 13.79 23.09
N LEU A 71 -24.58 14.99 23.67
CA LEU A 71 -23.36 15.54 24.22
C LEU A 71 -22.79 14.65 25.32
N VAL A 72 -23.62 14.14 26.24
CA VAL A 72 -23.18 13.24 27.33
C VAL A 72 -22.57 11.96 26.80
N ARG A 73 -23.22 11.30 25.84
CA ARG A 73 -22.71 10.06 25.22
C ARG A 73 -21.41 10.32 24.46
N GLY A 74 -21.35 11.44 23.74
CA GLY A 74 -20.15 11.85 23.03
C GLY A 74 -18.98 12.14 23.97
N LEU A 75 -19.21 12.89 25.05
CA LEU A 75 -18.21 13.15 26.08
C LEU A 75 -17.79 11.87 26.79
N THR A 76 -18.74 11.01 27.17
CA THR A 76 -18.44 9.72 27.81
C THR A 76 -17.53 8.87 26.91
N THR A 77 -17.83 8.81 25.61
CA THR A 77 -16.95 8.12 24.64
C THR A 77 -15.57 8.76 24.58
N ALA A 78 -15.48 10.09 24.65
CA ALA A 78 -14.20 10.79 24.71
C ALA A 78 -13.41 10.46 26.00
N PHE A 79 -14.07 10.30 27.15
CA PHE A 79 -13.43 9.90 28.40
C PHE A 79 -12.89 8.47 28.36
N LEU A 80 -13.56 7.55 27.66
CA LEU A 80 -13.10 6.16 27.50
C LEU A 80 -11.81 6.01 26.68
N ARG A 81 -11.26 7.12 26.17
CA ARG A 81 -9.86 7.18 25.72
C ARG A 81 -8.88 7.03 26.88
N PHE A 82 -9.16 7.69 28.01
CA PHE A 82 -8.31 7.77 29.19
C PHE A 82 -8.68 6.71 30.24
N TYR A 83 -9.92 6.26 30.24
CA TYR A 83 -10.45 5.29 31.21
C TYR A 83 -10.94 4.01 30.54
N SER A 84 -10.97 2.91 31.29
CA SER A 84 -11.56 1.64 30.90
C SER A 84 -12.41 1.09 32.03
N TRP A 85 -13.48 0.38 31.65
CA TRP A 85 -14.20 -0.49 32.57
C TRP A 85 -13.47 -1.83 32.60
N GLU A 86 -12.96 -2.21 33.76
CA GLU A 86 -12.20 -3.44 33.95
C GLU A 86 -12.96 -4.38 34.91
N GLY A 87 -13.03 -5.65 34.53
CA GLY A 87 -13.60 -6.69 35.38
C GLY A 87 -12.81 -6.82 36.67
N GLN A 88 -13.51 -7.10 37.76
CA GLN A 88 -12.88 -7.31 39.06
C GLN A 88 -12.35 -8.74 39.17
N VAL A 89 -11.34 -8.95 40.02
CA VAL A 89 -10.77 -10.27 40.27
C VAL A 89 -11.23 -10.81 41.63
N PHE A 90 -11.25 -12.14 41.79
CA PHE A 90 -11.70 -12.78 43.02
C PHE A 90 -10.90 -12.33 44.25
N THR A 91 -9.60 -12.07 44.09
CA THR A 91 -8.72 -11.58 45.16
C THR A 91 -9.14 -10.23 45.74
N ASP A 92 -9.99 -9.46 45.03
CA ASP A 92 -10.54 -8.20 45.55
C ASP A 92 -11.71 -8.42 46.52
N LYS A 93 -12.28 -9.63 46.54
CA LYS A 93 -13.55 -9.98 47.22
C LYS A 93 -13.41 -11.08 48.26
N VAL A 94 -12.39 -11.94 48.14
CA VAL A 94 -12.11 -13.02 49.09
C VAL A 94 -10.70 -12.93 49.67
N GLY A 95 -10.55 -13.41 50.89
CA GLY A 95 -9.25 -13.49 51.57
C GLY A 95 -8.31 -14.55 50.97
N PRO A 96 -7.02 -14.54 51.32
CA PRO A 96 -6.03 -15.49 50.77
C PRO A 96 -6.37 -16.96 51.00
N GLU A 97 -6.92 -17.31 52.17
CA GLU A 97 -7.29 -18.69 52.50
C GLU A 97 -8.51 -19.18 51.71
N GLU A 98 -9.49 -18.30 51.51
CA GLU A 98 -10.68 -18.56 50.69
C GLU A 98 -10.28 -18.75 49.22
N TYR A 99 -9.41 -17.88 48.71
CA TYR A 99 -8.87 -17.99 47.36
C TYR A 99 -8.09 -19.30 47.16
N ALA A 100 -7.26 -19.72 48.12
CA ALA A 100 -6.54 -20.99 48.06
C ALA A 100 -7.48 -22.21 48.03
N ARG A 101 -8.63 -22.13 48.72
CA ARG A 101 -9.68 -23.17 48.63
C ARG A 101 -10.30 -23.22 47.24
N LEU A 102 -10.70 -22.07 46.69
CA LEU A 102 -11.23 -21.98 45.33
C LEU A 102 -10.23 -22.51 44.28
N GLN A 103 -8.94 -22.20 44.45
CA GLN A 103 -7.86 -22.70 43.59
C GLN A 103 -7.77 -24.22 43.60
N LYS A 104 -7.94 -24.86 44.76
CA LYS A 104 -7.91 -26.33 44.87
C LYS A 104 -9.01 -27.02 44.05
N PHE A 105 -10.14 -26.34 43.86
CA PHE A 105 -11.27 -26.81 43.06
C PHE A 105 -11.28 -26.27 41.62
N ASP A 106 -10.24 -25.54 41.20
CA ASP A 106 -10.16 -24.87 39.89
C ASP A 106 -11.29 -23.84 39.63
N LEU A 107 -11.80 -23.21 40.68
CA LEU A 107 -12.91 -22.26 40.63
C LEU A 107 -12.40 -20.81 40.75
N LEU A 108 -11.51 -20.41 39.84
CA LEU A 108 -10.81 -19.13 39.92
C LEU A 108 -11.44 -17.98 39.11
N ASN A 109 -12.56 -18.23 38.46
CA ASN A 109 -13.28 -17.21 37.69
C ASN A 109 -14.80 -17.44 37.75
N PRO A 110 -15.62 -16.40 37.48
CA PRO A 110 -17.07 -16.49 37.56
C PRO A 110 -17.68 -17.60 36.70
N SER A 111 -17.12 -17.85 35.50
CA SER A 111 -17.63 -18.88 34.59
C SER A 111 -17.45 -20.28 35.16
N ALA A 112 -16.28 -20.58 35.74
CA ALA A 112 -16.02 -21.86 36.41
C ALA A 112 -16.92 -22.05 37.63
N LEU A 113 -17.11 -20.98 38.42
CA LEU A 113 -17.98 -21.01 39.60
C LEU A 113 -19.46 -21.21 39.22
N ARG A 114 -19.95 -20.54 38.16
CA ARG A 114 -21.29 -20.75 37.60
C ARG A 114 -21.50 -22.18 37.14
N LEU A 115 -20.52 -22.75 36.42
CA LEU A 115 -20.59 -24.14 35.97
C LEU A 115 -20.68 -25.12 37.15
N ALA A 116 -19.83 -24.95 38.16
CA ALA A 116 -19.86 -25.80 39.36
C ALA A 116 -21.19 -25.69 40.12
N LEU A 117 -21.76 -24.50 40.23
CA LEU A 117 -23.09 -24.30 40.82
C LEU A 117 -24.18 -24.98 40.00
N TYR A 118 -24.13 -24.86 38.67
CA TYR A 118 -25.10 -25.51 37.80
C TYR A 118 -24.97 -27.02 37.84
N ASP A 119 -23.76 -27.58 37.88
CA ASP A 119 -23.54 -29.02 38.04
C ASP A 119 -24.06 -29.51 39.40
N TYR A 120 -23.85 -28.73 40.47
CA TYR A 120 -24.39 -29.03 41.79
C TYR A 120 -25.93 -29.06 41.77
N VAL A 121 -26.57 -28.08 41.14
CA VAL A 121 -28.03 -28.01 40.97
C VAL A 121 -28.56 -29.09 40.00
N ASN A 122 -27.76 -29.52 39.03
CA ASN A 122 -28.09 -30.59 38.10
C ASN A 122 -27.90 -31.99 38.70
N SER A 123 -27.29 -32.11 39.89
CA SER A 123 -27.19 -33.38 40.58
C SER A 123 -28.58 -33.97 40.90
N ALA A 124 -28.66 -35.30 41.01
CA ALA A 124 -29.89 -36.10 40.99
C ALA A 124 -30.94 -35.76 42.09
N LEU A 125 -30.64 -34.82 42.99
CA LEU A 125 -31.52 -34.37 44.08
C LEU A 125 -32.32 -33.09 43.73
N MET A 126 -31.89 -32.29 42.75
CA MET A 126 -32.42 -30.92 42.51
C MET A 126 -32.99 -30.69 41.10
N ASN A 127 -33.05 -31.74 40.25
CA ASN A 127 -33.66 -31.74 38.90
C ASN A 127 -33.25 -30.57 37.98
N GLY A 128 -32.07 -29.98 38.19
CA GLY A 128 -31.52 -28.93 37.34
C GLY A 128 -32.14 -27.53 37.52
N PHE A 129 -33.00 -27.32 38.53
CA PHE A 129 -33.54 -25.99 38.84
C PHE A 129 -33.86 -25.83 40.33
N ALA A 130 -33.04 -25.05 41.04
CA ALA A 130 -33.26 -24.68 42.45
C ALA A 130 -34.07 -23.37 42.55
N GLY A 131 -35.36 -23.43 42.21
CA GLY A 131 -36.18 -22.21 42.14
C GLY A 131 -37.69 -22.42 42.16
N ALA A 132 -38.22 -23.56 42.63
CA ALA A 132 -39.66 -23.70 42.82
C ALA A 132 -40.16 -22.85 44.00
N SER A 133 -39.26 -22.40 44.88
CA SER A 133 -39.52 -21.48 45.98
C SER A 133 -38.27 -20.69 46.41
N ALA A 134 -38.45 -19.58 47.13
CA ALA A 134 -37.34 -18.75 47.63
C ALA A 134 -36.47 -19.47 48.68
N TRP A 135 -37.02 -20.45 49.40
CA TRP A 135 -36.28 -21.22 50.41
C TRP A 135 -35.34 -22.25 49.77
N GLU A 136 -35.75 -22.91 48.69
CA GLU A 136 -34.92 -23.89 47.96
C GLU A 136 -33.66 -23.24 47.41
N ARG A 137 -33.79 -22.04 46.83
CA ARG A 137 -32.65 -21.28 46.32
C ARG A 137 -31.66 -20.96 47.45
N SER A 138 -32.17 -20.46 48.57
CA SER A 138 -31.35 -20.08 49.73
C SER A 138 -30.60 -21.30 50.27
N GLU A 139 -31.31 -22.40 50.55
CA GLU A 139 -30.71 -23.61 51.12
C GLU A 139 -29.68 -24.24 50.18
N THR A 140 -29.96 -24.25 48.86
CA THR A 140 -29.01 -24.75 47.86
C THR A 140 -27.73 -23.94 47.85
N LEU A 141 -27.86 -22.61 47.87
CA LEU A 141 -26.72 -21.72 47.89
C LEU A 141 -25.94 -21.82 49.20
N ASP A 142 -26.62 -21.97 50.34
CA ASP A 142 -26.02 -22.20 51.66
C ASP A 142 -25.15 -23.46 51.68
N LEU A 143 -25.68 -24.58 51.18
CA LEU A 143 -24.97 -25.85 51.12
C LEU A 143 -23.79 -25.79 50.14
N PHE A 144 -23.99 -25.18 48.97
CA PHE A 144 -22.94 -25.01 47.97
C PHE A 144 -21.80 -24.13 48.50
N ALA A 145 -22.12 -23.00 49.13
CA ALA A 145 -21.16 -22.09 49.73
C ALA A 145 -20.40 -22.76 50.88
N ALA A 146 -21.09 -23.51 51.74
CA ALA A 146 -20.47 -24.28 52.82
C ALA A 146 -19.44 -25.30 52.31
N GLY A 147 -19.72 -25.97 51.18
CA GLY A 147 -18.80 -26.89 50.53
C GLY A 147 -17.46 -26.25 50.11
N MET A 148 -17.44 -24.94 49.91
CA MET A 148 -16.26 -24.15 49.53
C MET A 148 -15.67 -23.35 50.70
N GLY A 149 -16.32 -23.39 51.87
CA GLY A 149 -15.94 -22.57 53.02
C GLY A 149 -16.09 -21.07 52.73
N LEU A 150 -17.16 -20.70 52.02
CA LEU A 150 -17.57 -19.33 51.70
C LEU A 150 -18.96 -19.05 52.25
N LYS A 151 -19.31 -17.77 52.37
CA LYS A 151 -20.68 -17.36 52.67
C LYS A 151 -21.53 -17.31 51.39
N PRO A 152 -22.85 -17.54 51.49
CA PRO A 152 -23.77 -17.44 50.35
C PRO A 152 -23.65 -16.11 49.61
N GLU A 153 -23.53 -15.00 50.35
CA GLU A 153 -23.42 -13.66 49.78
C GLU A 153 -22.12 -13.48 48.99
N GLN A 154 -21.02 -14.11 49.43
CA GLN A 154 -19.76 -14.10 48.69
C GLN A 154 -19.91 -14.87 47.37
N ILE A 155 -20.59 -16.02 47.37
CA ILE A 155 -20.86 -16.77 46.13
C ILE A 155 -21.71 -15.93 45.17
N GLU A 156 -22.81 -15.32 45.64
CA GLU A 156 -23.66 -14.49 44.77
C GLU A 156 -22.89 -13.32 44.14
N GLU A 157 -21.99 -12.69 44.89
CA GLU A 157 -21.14 -11.61 44.36
C GLU A 157 -20.12 -12.13 43.33
N LEU A 158 -19.47 -13.27 43.60
CA LEU A 158 -18.45 -13.84 42.72
C LEU A 158 -19.00 -14.40 41.41
N LEU A 159 -20.24 -14.93 41.40
CA LEU A 159 -20.87 -15.52 40.21
C LEU A 159 -21.02 -14.54 39.05
N TRP A 160 -21.14 -13.26 39.35
CA TRP A 160 -21.43 -12.19 38.37
C TRP A 160 -20.36 -11.11 38.32
N LEU A 161 -19.18 -11.37 38.91
CA LEU A 161 -18.10 -10.40 39.00
C LEU A 161 -17.54 -9.97 37.63
N ASP A 162 -17.74 -10.81 36.61
CA ASP A 162 -17.42 -10.56 35.20
C ASP A 162 -18.51 -9.79 34.43
N GLY A 163 -19.64 -9.46 35.08
CA GLY A 163 -20.70 -8.65 34.48
C GLY A 163 -20.27 -7.20 34.21
N GLU A 164 -20.73 -6.62 33.11
CA GLU A 164 -20.40 -5.24 32.72
C GLU A 164 -20.80 -4.24 33.82
N GLU A 165 -21.97 -4.40 34.43
CA GLU A 165 -22.45 -3.54 35.52
C GLU A 165 -21.53 -3.53 36.74
N ASN A 166 -20.75 -4.59 36.94
CA ASN A 166 -19.81 -4.76 38.05
C ASN A 166 -18.38 -4.34 37.68
N ALA A 167 -18.10 -4.02 36.42
CA ALA A 167 -16.78 -3.54 36.02
C ALA A 167 -16.45 -2.21 36.72
N ARG A 168 -15.20 -2.04 37.17
CA ARG A 168 -14.73 -0.81 37.82
C ARG A 168 -14.09 0.11 36.81
N LEU A 169 -14.26 1.41 37.01
CA LEU A 169 -13.59 2.41 36.20
C LEU A 169 -12.13 2.54 36.64
N THR A 170 -11.19 2.27 35.74
CA THR A 170 -9.75 2.46 35.96
C THR A 170 -9.16 3.35 34.87
N LEU A 171 -7.99 3.93 35.15
CA LEU A 171 -7.21 4.65 34.14
C LEU A 171 -6.60 3.62 33.17
N ARG A 172 -6.68 3.90 31.88
CA ARG A 172 -6.10 3.04 30.86
C ARG A 172 -4.59 3.02 30.93
N ARG A 173 -3.99 1.92 30.45
CA ARG A 173 -2.56 1.84 30.18
C ARG A 173 -2.23 2.42 28.80
N ARG A 174 -1.18 3.22 28.76
CA ARG A 174 -0.51 3.70 27.55
C ARG A 174 0.34 2.58 26.94
N LYS A 175 0.85 2.81 25.72
CA LYS A 175 1.69 1.84 25.00
C LYS A 175 3.03 1.54 25.70
N ASP A 176 3.54 2.50 26.45
CA ASP A 176 4.75 2.38 27.28
C ASP A 176 4.50 1.59 28.60
N GLY A 177 3.26 1.17 28.86
CA GLY A 177 2.88 0.39 30.03
C GLY A 177 2.44 1.25 31.24
N GLU A 178 2.66 2.57 31.20
CA GLU A 178 2.25 3.49 32.26
C GLU A 178 0.74 3.78 32.22
N LEU A 179 0.16 4.17 33.34
CA LEU A 179 -1.24 4.60 33.39
C LEU A 179 -1.37 6.02 32.84
N PHE A 180 -2.48 6.30 32.15
CA PHE A 180 -2.88 7.67 31.86
C PHE A 180 -3.05 8.45 33.16
N ARG A 181 -2.72 9.75 33.14
CA ARG A 181 -3.19 10.68 34.18
C ARG A 181 -4.66 11.06 33.94
N PRO A 182 -5.40 11.48 34.98
CA PRO A 182 -6.70 12.11 34.78
C PRO A 182 -6.60 13.26 33.76
N PRO A 183 -7.50 13.31 32.76
CA PRO A 183 -7.43 14.31 31.70
C PRO A 183 -7.94 15.67 32.19
N THR A 184 -7.45 16.74 31.57
CA THR A 184 -7.95 18.10 31.75
C THR A 184 -9.20 18.33 30.88
N ALA A 185 -10.00 19.34 31.25
CA ALA A 185 -11.19 19.71 30.48
C ALA A 185 -10.88 20.04 29.01
N ALA A 186 -9.76 20.72 28.76
CA ALA A 186 -9.33 21.07 27.41
C ALA A 186 -8.94 19.85 26.56
N GLU A 187 -8.29 18.84 27.17
CA GLU A 187 -7.94 17.58 26.50
C GLU A 187 -9.19 16.79 26.12
N VAL A 188 -10.18 16.73 27.02
CA VAL A 188 -11.46 16.07 26.76
C VAL A 188 -12.23 16.76 25.65
N ALA A 189 -12.39 18.09 25.71
CA ALA A 189 -13.08 18.86 24.68
C ALA A 189 -12.44 18.67 23.30
N ARG A 190 -11.11 18.69 23.24
CA ARG A 190 -10.36 18.46 22.00
C ARG A 190 -10.56 17.05 21.46
N HIS A 191 -10.53 16.04 22.33
CA HIS A 191 -10.77 14.67 21.90
C HIS A 191 -12.21 14.45 21.43
N TYR A 192 -13.20 15.04 22.11
CA TYR A 192 -14.59 15.08 21.64
C TYR A 192 -14.70 15.71 20.26
N ASN A 193 -14.08 16.89 20.05
CA ASN A 193 -14.13 17.59 18.76
C ASN A 193 -13.54 16.73 17.62
N ARG A 194 -12.43 16.04 17.90
CA ARG A 194 -11.84 15.09 16.96
C ARG A 194 -12.79 13.94 16.65
N LEU A 195 -13.36 13.31 17.67
CA LEU A 195 -14.33 12.23 17.50
C LEU A 195 -15.55 12.68 16.68
N ALA A 196 -16.02 13.91 16.88
CA ALA A 196 -17.14 14.46 16.13
C ALA A 196 -16.85 14.58 14.63
N ILE A 197 -15.66 15.08 14.27
CA ILE A 197 -15.21 15.20 12.88
C ILE A 197 -14.94 13.81 12.28
N GLU A 198 -14.21 12.95 12.98
CA GLU A 198 -13.94 11.58 12.54
C GLU A 198 -15.25 10.83 12.27
N THR A 199 -16.24 10.96 13.14
CA THR A 199 -17.55 10.32 12.95
C THR A 199 -18.22 10.72 11.63
N LEU A 200 -18.11 11.99 11.22
CA LEU A 200 -18.62 12.43 9.91
C LEU A 200 -17.83 11.81 8.75
N LEU A 201 -16.50 11.75 8.85
CA LEU A 201 -15.65 11.17 7.81
C LEU A 201 -15.82 9.65 7.68
N TYR A 202 -15.94 8.94 8.80
CA TYR A 202 -16.19 7.49 8.84
C TYR A 202 -17.48 7.10 8.11
N ASN A 203 -18.47 7.99 8.14
CA ASN A 203 -19.78 7.79 7.51
C ASN A 203 -19.90 8.51 6.16
N SER A 204 -18.79 9.00 5.60
CA SER A 204 -18.81 9.64 4.28
C SER A 204 -18.81 8.61 3.16
N SER A 205 -19.63 8.83 2.13
CA SER A 205 -19.64 8.02 0.90
C SER A 205 -18.43 8.32 0.05
N GLU A 206 -17.94 9.56 0.09
CA GLU A 206 -16.74 10.01 -0.60
C GLU A 206 -16.22 11.32 0.01
N ILE A 207 -14.93 11.60 -0.21
CA ILE A 207 -14.30 12.88 0.13
C ILE A 207 -13.67 13.46 -1.14
N ILE A 208 -14.08 14.67 -1.50
CA ILE A 208 -13.62 15.36 -2.70
C ILE A 208 -12.73 16.53 -2.28
N PHE A 209 -11.46 16.46 -2.64
CA PHE A 209 -10.50 17.54 -2.51
C PHE A 209 -10.42 18.33 -3.81
N GLY A 210 -10.71 19.61 -3.76
CA GLY A 210 -10.38 20.55 -4.83
C GLY A 210 -8.94 20.99 -4.67
N LEU A 211 -8.11 20.62 -5.63
CA LEU A 211 -6.70 20.94 -5.73
C LEU A 211 -6.54 22.04 -6.79
N GLY A 212 -5.48 22.85 -6.72
CA GLY A 212 -5.24 23.90 -7.72
C GLY A 212 -5.13 23.38 -9.18
N GLN A 213 -5.02 24.29 -10.14
CA GLN A 213 -4.91 23.95 -11.57
C GLN A 213 -3.64 23.17 -11.94
N ALA A 214 -2.60 23.25 -11.11
CA ALA A 214 -1.37 22.52 -11.29
C ALA A 214 -0.96 21.90 -9.96
N LEU A 215 -0.60 20.62 -10.01
CA LEU A 215 0.02 19.90 -8.91
C LEU A 215 1.37 19.37 -9.36
N PRO A 216 2.41 19.46 -8.52
CA PRO A 216 3.66 18.78 -8.80
C PRO A 216 3.41 17.27 -8.98
N ALA A 217 4.02 16.64 -9.99
CA ALA A 217 3.89 15.20 -10.23
C ALA A 217 4.25 14.38 -8.98
N LEU A 218 5.23 14.84 -8.19
CA LEU A 218 5.62 14.24 -6.92
C LEU A 218 4.50 14.22 -5.89
N LEU A 219 3.67 15.26 -5.85
CA LEU A 219 2.53 15.32 -4.94
C LEU A 219 1.44 14.32 -5.36
N ILE A 220 1.20 14.22 -6.66
CA ILE A 220 0.27 13.23 -7.23
C ILE A 220 0.75 11.81 -6.88
N LYS A 221 2.03 11.52 -7.08
CA LYS A 221 2.64 10.24 -6.67
C LYS A 221 2.47 9.99 -5.17
N ARG A 222 2.72 11.01 -4.33
CA ARG A 222 2.55 10.88 -2.87
C ARG A 222 1.11 10.65 -2.46
N ILE A 223 0.14 11.29 -3.11
CA ILE A 223 -1.29 11.03 -2.90
C ILE A 223 -1.62 9.60 -3.31
N GLY A 224 -1.14 9.15 -4.47
CA GLY A 224 -1.26 7.76 -4.92
C GLY A 224 -0.73 6.78 -3.88
N TYR A 225 0.53 6.95 -3.45
CA TYR A 225 1.16 6.18 -2.37
C TYR A 225 0.32 6.15 -1.09
N LEU A 226 -0.14 7.30 -0.59
CA LEU A 226 -0.94 7.33 0.63
C LEU A 226 -2.28 6.58 0.43
N SER A 227 -2.94 6.76 -0.70
CA SER A 227 -4.15 6.02 -1.03
C SER A 227 -3.93 4.50 -1.01
N LYS A 228 -2.76 4.04 -1.50
CA LYS A 228 -2.34 2.63 -1.49
C LYS A 228 -2.13 2.10 -0.07
N VAL A 229 -1.37 2.82 0.75
CA VAL A 229 -1.12 2.52 2.17
C VAL A 229 -2.42 2.39 2.97
N TYR A 230 -3.35 3.32 2.75
CA TYR A 230 -4.63 3.32 3.46
C TYR A 230 -5.67 2.42 2.76
N HIS A 231 -5.33 1.77 1.65
CA HIS A 231 -6.25 0.94 0.85
C HIS A 231 -7.57 1.66 0.51
N ILE A 232 -7.48 2.93 0.14
CA ILE A 232 -8.63 3.74 -0.25
C ILE A 232 -8.57 3.95 -1.77
N PRO A 233 -9.55 3.45 -2.54
CA PRO A 233 -9.64 3.79 -3.94
C PRO A 233 -9.80 5.29 -4.09
N TYR A 234 -9.09 5.84 -5.05
CA TYR A 234 -9.16 7.25 -5.36
C TYR A 234 -9.32 7.47 -6.86
N ASP A 235 -9.71 8.68 -7.20
CA ASP A 235 -9.75 9.12 -8.57
C ASP A 235 -9.27 10.57 -8.71
N LEU A 236 -8.67 10.89 -9.85
CA LEU A 236 -8.22 12.23 -10.19
C LEU A 236 -8.86 12.70 -11.49
N GLU A 237 -9.48 13.86 -11.47
CA GLU A 237 -10.17 14.46 -12.61
C GLU A 237 -9.92 15.96 -12.67
N TYR A 238 -10.12 16.59 -13.82
CA TYR A 238 -10.24 18.04 -13.87
C TYR A 238 -11.70 18.43 -13.70
N ASN A 239 -11.98 19.50 -12.96
CA ASN A 239 -13.31 20.09 -12.94
C ASN A 239 -13.52 21.02 -14.16
N ALA A 240 -14.74 21.53 -14.32
CA ALA A 240 -15.09 22.46 -15.40
C ALA A 240 -14.27 23.78 -15.41
N LEU A 241 -13.54 24.09 -14.33
CA LEU A 241 -12.66 25.25 -14.18
C LEU A 241 -11.18 24.90 -14.45
N GLY A 242 -10.88 23.66 -14.86
CA GLY A 242 -9.53 23.16 -15.09
C GLY A 242 -8.74 22.91 -13.81
N GLU A 243 -9.39 22.85 -12.66
CA GLU A 243 -8.76 22.52 -11.37
C GLU A 243 -8.78 21.01 -11.13
N ILE A 244 -7.73 20.49 -10.52
CA ILE A 244 -7.63 19.05 -10.24
C ILE A 244 -8.55 18.71 -9.06
N GLN A 245 -9.34 17.66 -9.19
CA GLN A 245 -10.16 17.09 -8.12
C GLN A 245 -9.66 15.71 -7.77
N LEU A 246 -9.30 15.52 -6.51
CA LEU A 246 -9.03 14.20 -5.93
C LEU A 246 -10.29 13.72 -5.22
N ARG A 247 -10.82 12.58 -5.65
CA ARG A 247 -11.96 11.92 -5.03
C ARG A 247 -11.48 10.67 -4.31
N LEU A 248 -11.81 10.54 -3.03
CA LEU A 248 -11.55 9.36 -2.22
C LEU A 248 -12.87 8.64 -1.97
N TYR A 249 -12.93 7.34 -2.25
CA TYR A 249 -14.17 6.58 -2.14
C TYR A 249 -14.34 5.96 -0.74
N GLY A 250 -15.51 6.15 -0.15
CA GLY A 250 -15.87 5.66 1.17
C GLY A 250 -16.65 4.34 1.19
N PRO A 251 -17.10 3.89 2.37
CA PRO A 251 -17.63 2.54 2.57
C PRO A 251 -18.97 2.33 1.86
N ALA A 252 -19.80 3.36 1.74
CA ALA A 252 -21.14 3.23 1.19
C ALA A 252 -21.16 2.89 -0.31
N GLU A 253 -20.16 3.35 -1.08
CA GLU A 253 -20.02 2.99 -2.50
C GLU A 253 -19.30 1.65 -2.71
N ALA A 254 -18.62 1.12 -1.68
CA ALA A 254 -17.75 -0.04 -1.81
C ALA A 254 -18.19 -1.30 -1.04
N PHE A 255 -18.75 -1.18 0.15
CA PHE A 255 -18.93 -2.32 1.08
C PHE A 255 -20.13 -2.23 2.05
N GLY A 256 -20.98 -1.19 2.02
CA GLY A 256 -22.16 -1.08 2.90
C GLY A 256 -21.88 -0.38 4.24
N PRO A 257 -22.34 -0.89 5.41
CA PRO A 257 -22.30 -0.17 6.70
C PRO A 257 -20.88 0.23 7.15
N PRO A 258 -20.72 1.13 8.14
CA PRO A 258 -19.42 1.65 8.55
C PRO A 258 -18.46 0.52 8.98
N THR A 259 -17.39 0.33 8.21
CA THR A 259 -16.35 -0.69 8.45
C THR A 259 -15.01 -0.02 8.77
N LYS A 260 -13.96 -0.84 8.97
CA LYS A 260 -12.54 -0.41 8.99
C LYS A 260 -12.15 0.49 7.81
N HIS A 261 -12.92 0.46 6.71
CA HIS A 261 -12.72 1.34 5.55
C HIS A 261 -12.91 2.83 5.89
N GLY A 262 -13.92 3.17 6.68
CA GLY A 262 -14.20 4.57 7.08
C GLY A 262 -13.09 5.18 7.93
N GLU A 263 -12.47 4.36 8.79
CA GLU A 263 -11.29 4.75 9.58
C GLU A 263 -10.09 5.10 8.71
N ARG A 264 -9.80 4.24 7.74
CA ARG A 264 -8.71 4.44 6.78
C ARG A 264 -8.95 5.66 5.90
N LEU A 265 -10.19 5.89 5.47
CA LEU A 265 -10.59 7.07 4.70
C LEU A 265 -10.35 8.36 5.48
N ALA A 266 -10.80 8.42 6.74
CA ALA A 266 -10.57 9.57 7.61
C ALA A 266 -9.06 9.81 7.81
N SER A 267 -8.30 8.73 8.05
CA SER A 267 -6.84 8.80 8.23
C SER A 267 -6.12 9.33 6.98
N LEU A 268 -6.49 8.86 5.78
CA LEU A 268 -5.96 9.36 4.51
C LEU A 268 -6.31 10.83 4.29
N ALA A 269 -7.55 11.23 4.56
CA ALA A 269 -7.97 12.62 4.43
C ALA A 269 -7.13 13.55 5.33
N PHE A 270 -6.85 13.14 6.57
CA PHE A 270 -5.97 13.88 7.45
C PHE A 270 -4.51 13.90 6.97
N ALA A 271 -4.00 12.77 6.46
CA ALA A 271 -2.64 12.71 5.90
C ALA A 271 -2.46 13.67 4.72
N ILE A 272 -3.46 13.80 3.85
CA ILE A 272 -3.46 14.75 2.73
C ILE A 272 -3.45 16.20 3.23
N LEU A 273 -4.27 16.54 4.23
CA LEU A 273 -4.28 17.89 4.82
C LEU A 273 -2.96 18.23 5.54
N ALA A 274 -2.35 17.24 6.20
CA ALA A 274 -1.04 17.41 6.82
C ALA A 274 0.07 17.60 5.77
N LEU A 275 -0.01 16.89 4.64
CA LEU A 275 0.91 17.05 3.51
C LEU A 275 0.79 18.43 2.88
N ASP A 276 -0.44 18.90 2.66
CA ASP A 276 -0.73 20.26 2.17
C ASP A 276 -0.12 21.33 3.08
N ARG A 277 -0.22 21.15 4.40
CA ARG A 277 0.41 22.02 5.41
C ARG A 277 1.94 22.01 5.30
N LYS A 278 2.56 20.83 5.18
CA LYS A 278 4.03 20.71 5.02
C LYS A 278 4.52 21.41 3.75
N LEU A 279 3.74 21.38 2.68
CA LEU A 279 4.09 22.07 1.42
C LEU A 279 3.97 23.60 1.53
N ALA A 280 3.16 24.10 2.46
CA ALA A 280 3.08 25.53 2.75
C ALA A 280 4.30 26.04 3.55
N ASP A 281 5.09 25.15 4.17
CA ASP A 281 6.32 25.47 4.89
C ASP A 281 7.54 25.40 3.93
N PRO A 282 8.26 26.53 3.70
CA PRO A 282 9.42 26.57 2.80
C PRO A 282 10.57 25.63 3.19
N THR A 283 10.71 25.28 4.47
CA THR A 283 11.81 24.44 4.97
C THR A 283 11.53 22.94 4.78
N ALA A 284 10.29 22.50 5.02
CA ALA A 284 9.85 21.12 4.83
C ALA A 284 9.65 20.75 3.34
N ALA A 285 9.40 21.72 2.48
CA ALA A 285 9.31 21.51 1.03
C ALA A 285 10.63 20.98 0.42
N ARG A 286 11.78 21.24 1.05
CA ARG A 286 13.09 20.75 0.57
C ARG A 286 13.30 19.27 0.87
N SER A 287 12.99 18.82 2.09
CA SER A 287 13.10 17.40 2.46
C SER A 287 12.13 16.53 1.66
N LEU A 288 10.93 17.03 1.35
CA LEU A 288 9.98 16.32 0.47
C LEU A 288 10.49 16.21 -0.98
N ARG A 289 11.31 17.16 -1.45
CA ARG A 289 11.97 17.05 -2.77
C ARG A 289 13.09 16.02 -2.75
N GLU A 290 13.92 16.02 -1.71
CA GLU A 290 15.03 15.06 -1.54
C GLU A 290 14.51 13.62 -1.35
N GLU A 291 13.43 13.42 -0.56
CA GLU A 291 12.74 12.12 -0.45
C GLU A 291 12.09 11.69 -1.76
N ALA A 292 11.51 12.63 -2.52
CA ALA A 292 10.88 12.33 -3.80
C ALA A 292 11.88 12.07 -4.94
N GLU A 293 13.07 12.69 -4.90
CA GLU A 293 14.18 12.41 -5.81
C GLU A 293 14.72 10.98 -5.62
N ALA A 294 14.68 10.46 -4.39
CA ALA A 294 14.99 9.05 -4.10
C ALA A 294 13.94 8.06 -4.65
N TYR A 295 12.73 8.51 -4.99
CA TYR A 295 11.68 7.71 -5.65
C TYR A 295 11.79 7.70 -7.18
N SER A 296 12.51 8.65 -7.78
CA SER A 296 12.68 8.76 -9.23
C SER A 296 13.93 8.02 -9.71
N GLY A 297 13.74 7.03 -10.59
CA GLY A 297 14.84 6.48 -11.38
C GLY A 297 15.49 7.54 -12.30
N PRO A 298 16.66 7.24 -12.89
CA PRO A 298 17.52 8.21 -13.59
C PRO A 298 16.92 8.86 -14.86
N HIS A 299 15.66 8.60 -15.19
CA HIS A 299 14.97 9.12 -16.38
C HIS A 299 13.63 9.75 -16.02
N THR A 300 13.65 10.81 -15.20
CA THR A 300 12.46 11.64 -14.98
C THR A 300 12.74 13.04 -15.48
N THR A 301 12.15 13.40 -16.62
CA THR A 301 12.18 14.78 -17.09
C THR A 301 11.25 15.58 -16.18
N ILE A 302 11.83 16.37 -15.28
CA ILE A 302 11.08 17.26 -14.39
C ILE A 302 10.44 18.32 -15.29
N LEU A 303 9.11 18.28 -15.44
CA LEU A 303 8.37 19.45 -15.88
C LEU A 303 8.53 20.51 -14.77
N GLU A 304 9.50 21.41 -14.96
CA GLU A 304 9.72 22.55 -14.07
C GLU A 304 8.44 23.37 -13.98
N ALA A 305 7.74 23.26 -12.85
CA ALA A 305 6.65 24.17 -12.53
C ALA A 305 7.24 25.56 -12.30
N LYS A 306 6.96 26.49 -13.22
CA LYS A 306 7.25 27.92 -13.00
C LYS A 306 6.57 28.36 -11.70
N PRO A 307 7.28 29.05 -10.79
CA PRO A 307 6.68 29.53 -9.55
C PRO A 307 5.51 30.48 -9.86
N ILE A 308 4.34 30.16 -9.30
CA ILE A 308 3.15 31.01 -9.38
C ILE A 308 3.45 32.30 -8.61
N LYS A 309 3.70 33.40 -9.34
CA LYS A 309 3.83 34.74 -8.75
C LYS A 309 2.44 35.32 -8.51
N THR A 310 2.00 35.39 -7.26
CA THR A 310 0.83 36.22 -6.90
C THR A 310 1.28 37.66 -6.69
N ARG A 311 0.56 38.62 -7.30
CA ARG A 311 0.70 40.04 -6.99
C ARG A 311 0.12 40.28 -5.60
N SER A 312 0.92 40.85 -4.71
CA SER A 312 0.65 41.20 -3.30
C SER A 312 0.87 40.10 -2.26
N GLY A 313 1.74 40.40 -1.29
CA GLY A 313 1.75 39.88 0.09
C GLY A 313 1.76 38.37 0.30
N THR A 314 2.94 37.84 0.56
CA THR A 314 3.32 36.49 1.03
C THR A 314 2.22 35.72 1.79
N LYS A 315 1.43 34.91 1.07
CA LYS A 315 0.87 33.65 1.58
C LYS A 315 1.29 32.56 0.61
N VAL A 316 2.07 31.59 1.10
CA VAL A 316 2.38 30.38 0.32
C VAL A 316 1.05 29.72 0.01
N ALA A 317 0.71 29.61 -1.27
CA ALA A 317 -0.55 29.05 -1.71
C ALA A 317 -0.56 27.55 -1.43
N THR A 318 -1.43 27.09 -0.52
CA THR A 318 -1.67 25.66 -0.32
C THR A 318 -2.32 25.04 -1.57
N PRO A 319 -1.87 23.86 -2.01
CA PRO A 319 -2.50 23.09 -3.08
C PRO A 319 -4.00 22.81 -2.85
N VAL A 320 -4.39 22.47 -1.62
CA VAL A 320 -5.78 22.15 -1.26
C VAL A 320 -6.60 23.44 -1.10
N ARG A 321 -7.65 23.57 -1.90
CA ARG A 321 -8.60 24.70 -1.92
C ARG A 321 -9.93 24.38 -1.28
N THR A 322 -10.39 23.14 -1.45
CA THR A 322 -11.61 22.63 -0.83
C THR A 322 -11.41 21.18 -0.39
N ALA A 323 -12.13 20.76 0.64
CA ALA A 323 -12.20 19.36 1.07
C ALA A 323 -13.64 19.09 1.55
N ILE A 324 -14.45 18.45 0.70
CA ILE A 324 -15.87 18.24 0.93
C ILE A 324 -16.16 16.75 1.03
N ALA A 325 -16.59 16.30 2.22
CA ALA A 325 -17.09 14.94 2.41
C ALA A 325 -18.60 14.89 2.13
N GLN A 326 -19.05 13.83 1.45
CA GLN A 326 -20.47 13.57 1.21
C GLN A 326 -20.99 12.55 2.20
N ILE A 327 -22.10 12.85 2.87
CA ILE A 327 -22.65 12.03 3.95
C ILE A 327 -24.16 11.89 3.73
N TYR A 328 -24.63 10.65 3.75
CA TYR A 328 -26.05 10.35 3.69
C TYR A 328 -26.62 10.27 5.10
N LEU A 329 -27.59 11.13 5.40
CA LEU A 329 -28.39 11.04 6.62
C LEU A 329 -29.79 10.58 6.23
N ARG A 330 -30.09 9.31 6.52
CA ARG A 330 -31.25 8.60 5.94
C ARG A 330 -31.13 8.66 4.40
N ASP A 331 -32.17 9.11 3.70
CA ASP A 331 -32.19 9.14 2.22
C ASP A 331 -31.75 10.48 1.61
N LYS A 332 -31.08 11.34 2.38
CA LYS A 332 -30.71 12.70 1.95
C LYS A 332 -29.21 12.90 2.00
N LEU A 333 -28.67 13.46 0.91
CA LEU A 333 -27.27 13.86 0.80
C LEU A 333 -26.99 15.17 1.53
N TYR A 334 -25.96 15.17 2.36
CA TYR A 334 -25.38 16.32 3.04
C TYR A 334 -23.89 16.41 2.71
N HIS A 335 -23.34 17.62 2.83
CA HIS A 335 -21.93 17.91 2.60
C HIS A 335 -21.28 18.35 3.90
N PHE A 336 -20.06 17.90 4.17
CA PHE A 336 -19.24 18.34 5.29
C PHE A 336 -17.99 19.02 4.77
N ASP A 337 -17.81 20.28 5.13
CA ASP A 337 -16.70 21.14 4.73
C ASP A 337 -15.52 20.90 5.68
N LEU A 338 -14.71 19.87 5.41
CA LEU A 338 -13.63 19.42 6.28
C LEU A 338 -12.57 20.51 6.46
N LEU A 339 -12.27 21.28 5.42
CA LEU A 339 -11.23 22.31 5.45
C LEU A 339 -11.54 23.43 6.45
N SER A 340 -12.82 23.74 6.67
CA SER A 340 -13.26 24.73 7.67
C SER A 340 -12.87 24.33 9.11
N PHE A 341 -12.64 23.04 9.36
CA PHE A 341 -12.25 22.49 10.66
C PHE A 341 -10.76 22.12 10.74
N ALA A 342 -9.95 22.49 9.74
CA ALA A 342 -8.53 22.13 9.69
C ALA A 342 -7.73 22.62 10.90
N HIS A 343 -8.13 23.75 11.48
CA HIS A 343 -7.50 24.36 12.66
C HIS A 343 -7.64 23.48 13.93
N THR A 344 -8.71 22.69 14.04
CA THR A 344 -8.94 21.77 15.16
C THR A 344 -7.85 20.70 15.23
N PHE A 345 -7.20 20.38 14.10
CA PHE A 345 -6.11 19.41 14.03
C PHE A 345 -4.74 19.98 14.43
N ARG A 346 -4.52 21.30 14.30
CA ARG A 346 -3.23 21.95 14.62
C ARG A 346 -2.86 21.84 16.10
N ARG A 347 -3.85 22.00 16.99
CA ARG A 347 -3.69 21.96 18.45
C ARG A 347 -3.41 20.56 19.04
N LEU A 348 -3.49 19.51 18.22
CA LEU A 348 -3.28 18.13 18.66
C LEU A 348 -1.81 17.73 18.51
N ASP A 349 -1.20 18.03 17.37
CA ASP A 349 0.20 17.67 17.07
C ASP A 349 1.19 18.38 18.03
N GLU A 350 0.96 19.67 18.31
CA GLU A 350 1.87 20.54 19.07
C GLU A 350 1.94 20.22 20.58
N GLU A 351 0.89 19.62 21.17
CA GLU A 351 0.85 19.29 22.61
C GLU A 351 1.17 17.82 22.90
N GLU A 352 1.00 16.90 21.95
CA GLU A 352 1.54 15.53 22.06
C GLU A 352 3.08 15.55 22.05
N GLU A 353 3.70 16.43 21.26
CA GLU A 353 5.14 16.72 21.32
C GLU A 353 5.53 17.38 22.66
N ALA A 354 4.71 18.25 23.24
CA ALA A 354 5.00 18.89 24.53
C ALA A 354 4.88 17.92 25.74
N ASN A 355 3.96 16.96 25.69
CA ASN A 355 3.76 15.94 26.75
C ASN A 355 4.81 14.80 26.71
N THR A 356 5.77 14.82 25.77
CA THR A 356 6.87 13.82 25.69
C THR A 356 8.20 14.30 26.29
N GLY A 357 8.25 15.48 26.92
CA GLY A 357 9.25 15.87 27.92
C GLY A 357 10.72 15.48 27.69
N THR A 358 11.50 16.44 27.15
CA THR A 358 12.97 16.60 27.26
C THR A 358 13.91 15.50 26.74
N GLY A 359 14.68 15.87 25.71
CA GLY A 359 16.11 15.56 25.60
C GLY A 359 16.49 14.22 24.95
N ASN A 360 16.89 14.27 23.68
CA ASN A 360 17.72 13.27 22.99
C ASN A 360 17.36 11.80 23.24
N GLU A 361 16.24 11.37 22.67
CA GLU A 361 16.09 10.10 21.96
C GLU A 361 14.70 10.11 21.31
N VAL A 362 14.61 10.71 20.11
CA VAL A 362 13.38 10.70 19.32
C VAL A 362 13.23 9.30 18.73
N ARG A 363 12.66 8.38 19.50
CA ARG A 363 12.01 7.17 19.00
C ARG A 363 10.60 7.08 19.61
N GLU A 364 9.63 7.26 18.73
CA GLU A 364 8.34 6.53 18.75
C GLU A 364 7.32 6.83 19.88
N ALA A 365 6.96 8.10 20.07
CA ALA A 365 5.69 8.47 20.70
C ALA A 365 4.75 9.15 19.69
N GLN A 366 4.45 8.47 18.58
CA GLN A 366 3.36 8.85 17.67
C GLN A 366 2.05 8.25 18.20
N VAL A 367 1.08 9.11 18.52
CA VAL A 367 -0.32 8.70 18.59
C VAL A 367 -0.71 8.09 17.26
N VAL A 368 -1.54 7.05 17.33
CA VAL A 368 -1.94 6.07 16.30
C VAL A 368 -2.45 6.71 15.00
N TYR A 369 -1.61 7.45 14.28
CA TYR A 369 -1.27 7.08 12.92
C TYR A 369 -0.39 5.85 13.10
N LYS A 370 -0.76 4.71 12.52
CA LYS A 370 0.30 3.74 12.26
C LYS A 370 1.28 4.51 11.37
N PRO A 371 2.53 4.79 11.79
CA PRO A 371 3.53 5.02 10.79
C PRO A 371 3.44 3.78 9.91
N VAL A 372 3.27 3.99 8.60
CA VAL A 372 3.73 2.97 7.67
C VAL A 372 5.15 2.70 8.15
N GLU A 373 5.39 1.50 8.65
CA GLU A 373 6.76 1.07 8.94
C GLU A 373 7.58 1.48 7.73
N LYS A 374 8.82 1.98 7.94
CA LYS A 374 9.74 2.32 6.86
C LYS A 374 10.08 1.02 6.09
N ASN A 375 9.12 0.49 5.36
CA ASN A 375 9.38 -0.36 4.24
C ASN A 375 10.05 0.54 3.22
N HIS A 376 11.19 0.09 2.71
CA HIS A 376 11.78 0.73 1.55
C HIS A 376 10.70 0.86 0.47
N PRO A 377 10.65 1.98 -0.28
CA PRO A 377 9.66 2.20 -1.33
C PRO A 377 9.64 1.12 -2.42
N GLU A 378 10.64 0.23 -2.42
CA GLU A 378 10.69 -0.95 -3.27
C GLU A 378 9.57 -1.99 -2.98
N ASN A 379 8.95 -1.99 -1.79
CA ASN A 379 8.00 -3.06 -1.37
C ASN A 379 6.51 -2.67 -1.29
N ASP A 380 6.11 -1.43 -1.53
CA ASP A 380 4.70 -1.04 -1.39
C ASP A 380 3.95 -1.16 -2.72
N PHE A 381 3.19 -2.24 -2.91
CA PHE A 381 2.31 -2.49 -4.07
C PHE A 381 0.83 -2.48 -3.67
N ASP A 382 -0.08 -2.16 -4.60
CA ASP A 382 -1.52 -2.01 -4.30
C ASP A 382 -2.18 -3.39 -4.18
N SER A 383 -1.56 -4.38 -4.82
CA SER A 383 -1.99 -5.77 -4.81
C SER A 383 -0.79 -6.72 -4.83
N SER A 384 -0.98 -7.92 -4.27
CA SER A 384 -0.02 -9.03 -4.44
C SER A 384 0.17 -9.41 -5.91
N VAL A 385 -0.79 -9.07 -6.78
CA VAL A 385 -0.68 -9.26 -8.23
C VAL A 385 0.37 -8.32 -8.82
N GLU A 386 0.34 -7.03 -8.49
CA GLU A 386 1.35 -6.06 -8.94
C GLU A 386 2.75 -6.40 -8.40
N GLU A 387 2.83 -6.76 -7.11
CA GLU A 387 4.09 -7.11 -6.46
C GLU A 387 4.75 -8.31 -7.15
N SER A 388 4.01 -9.42 -7.26
CA SER A 388 4.51 -10.63 -7.90
C SER A 388 4.84 -10.40 -9.37
N PHE A 389 4.01 -9.64 -10.09
CA PHE A 389 4.25 -9.30 -11.48
C PHE A 389 5.54 -8.50 -11.66
N TYR A 390 5.74 -7.44 -10.87
CA TYR A 390 6.94 -6.61 -10.95
C TYR A 390 8.20 -7.40 -10.62
N ALA A 391 8.18 -8.16 -9.52
CA ALA A 391 9.32 -8.97 -9.09
C ALA A 391 9.75 -9.96 -10.18
N GLU A 392 8.79 -10.66 -10.79
CA GLU A 392 9.06 -11.62 -11.86
C GLU A 392 9.48 -10.96 -13.16
N PHE A 393 8.87 -9.83 -13.53
CA PHE A 393 9.28 -9.10 -14.72
C PHE A 393 10.72 -8.60 -14.58
N LYS A 394 11.09 -8.02 -13.43
CA LYS A 394 12.47 -7.56 -13.18
C LYS A 394 13.47 -8.70 -13.16
N ALA A 395 13.08 -9.91 -12.72
CA ALA A 395 13.94 -11.09 -12.83
C ALA A 395 14.21 -11.44 -14.30
N LEU A 396 13.18 -11.52 -15.12
CA LEU A 396 13.32 -11.77 -16.57
C LEU A 396 14.11 -10.66 -17.27
N GLU A 397 13.95 -9.41 -16.85
CA GLU A 397 14.69 -8.27 -17.41
C GLU A 397 16.19 -8.40 -17.14
N ARG A 398 16.58 -8.80 -15.93
CA ARG A 398 18.00 -9.08 -15.57
C ARG A 398 18.58 -10.25 -16.36
N GLU A 399 17.75 -11.23 -16.68
CA GLU A 399 18.12 -12.40 -17.51
C GLU A 399 18.08 -12.10 -19.02
N GLY A 400 17.67 -10.90 -19.43
CA GLY A 400 17.57 -10.53 -20.85
C GLY A 400 16.40 -11.19 -21.59
N GLN A 401 15.44 -11.76 -20.88
CA GLN A 401 14.32 -12.54 -21.44
C GLN A 401 13.06 -11.71 -21.76
N THR A 402 13.13 -10.39 -21.61
CA THR A 402 12.00 -9.46 -21.86
C THR A 402 11.96 -8.89 -23.28
N THR A 403 12.74 -9.46 -24.21
CA THR A 403 12.85 -8.98 -25.61
C THR A 403 13.09 -7.46 -25.70
N GLY A 404 13.92 -6.94 -24.79
CA GLY A 404 14.32 -5.54 -24.73
C GLY A 404 13.36 -4.61 -23.99
N TRP A 405 12.21 -5.10 -23.52
CA TRP A 405 11.28 -4.31 -22.72
C TRP A 405 11.80 -4.11 -21.30
N GLN A 406 11.74 -2.86 -20.84
CA GLN A 406 12.06 -2.47 -19.47
C GLN A 406 10.77 -2.03 -18.76
N LEU A 407 10.60 -2.43 -17.51
CA LEU A 407 9.41 -2.10 -16.72
C LEU A 407 9.71 -0.99 -15.71
N GLU A 408 8.89 0.05 -15.78
CA GLU A 408 8.86 1.19 -14.86
C GLU A 408 7.59 1.16 -14.01
N ARG A 409 7.73 1.38 -12.70
CA ARG A 409 6.62 1.53 -11.75
C ARG A 409 6.19 2.97 -11.63
N GLU A 410 4.91 3.17 -11.34
CA GLU A 410 4.33 4.48 -11.04
C GLU A 410 4.77 5.55 -12.05
N PRO A 411 4.49 5.32 -13.35
CA PRO A 411 4.87 6.22 -14.42
C PRO A 411 4.19 7.58 -14.26
N GLU A 412 4.61 8.52 -15.10
CA GLU A 412 3.97 9.85 -15.17
C GLU A 412 2.48 9.75 -15.54
N ALA A 413 1.68 10.64 -14.95
CA ALA A 413 0.25 10.72 -15.22
C ALA A 413 -0.05 11.19 -16.65
N LEU A 414 -1.03 10.56 -17.29
CA LEU A 414 -1.58 10.96 -18.57
C LEU A 414 -2.62 12.05 -18.36
N ALA A 415 -2.25 13.29 -18.67
CA ALA A 415 -3.13 14.45 -18.58
C ALA A 415 -3.76 14.74 -19.95
N VAL A 416 -5.10 14.76 -20.00
CA VAL A 416 -5.90 15.22 -21.14
C VAL A 416 -6.89 16.28 -20.63
N PRO A 417 -6.41 17.51 -20.38
CA PRO A 417 -7.24 18.57 -19.78
C PRO A 417 -8.48 18.91 -20.61
N GLU A 418 -8.41 18.79 -21.95
CA GLU A 418 -9.54 19.09 -22.84
C GLU A 418 -10.73 18.13 -22.64
N GLU A 419 -10.47 16.91 -22.17
CA GLU A 419 -11.47 15.88 -21.84
C GLU A 419 -11.73 15.78 -20.32
N ASN A 420 -11.21 16.76 -19.57
CA ASN A 420 -11.22 16.82 -18.11
C ASN A 420 -10.63 15.57 -17.43
N LEU A 421 -9.61 14.97 -18.03
CA LEU A 421 -9.12 13.66 -17.66
C LEU A 421 -7.68 13.71 -17.14
N LEU A 422 -7.47 13.08 -15.99
CA LEU A 422 -6.15 12.67 -15.50
C LEU A 422 -6.19 11.16 -15.25
N PHE A 423 -5.20 10.44 -15.76
CA PHE A 423 -5.13 8.98 -15.65
C PHE A 423 -3.72 8.56 -15.24
N ILE A 424 -3.60 7.70 -14.23
CA ILE A 424 -2.31 7.23 -13.72
C ILE A 424 -2.26 5.72 -13.92
N PRO A 425 -1.48 5.23 -14.90
CA PRO A 425 -1.25 3.80 -15.08
C PRO A 425 -0.38 3.22 -13.96
N ASP A 426 -0.51 1.92 -13.69
CA ASP A 426 0.31 1.22 -12.68
C ASP A 426 1.77 1.07 -13.13
N PHE A 427 1.98 0.77 -14.41
CA PHE A 427 3.30 0.57 -14.99
C PHE A 427 3.44 1.22 -16.37
N ALA A 428 4.70 1.45 -16.77
CA ALA A 428 5.05 1.72 -18.16
C ALA A 428 6.14 0.75 -18.61
N LEU A 429 6.01 0.29 -19.86
CA LEU A 429 7.02 -0.52 -20.54
C LEU A 429 7.69 0.33 -21.62
N SER A 430 9.03 0.31 -21.66
CA SER A 430 9.81 1.02 -22.65
C SER A 430 10.70 0.07 -23.45
N ARG A 431 10.80 0.32 -24.76
CA ARG A 431 11.74 -0.35 -25.66
C ARG A 431 12.17 0.60 -26.76
N GLY A 432 13.42 1.04 -26.73
CA GLY A 432 13.92 2.07 -27.66
C GLY A 432 13.11 3.36 -27.56
N LYS A 433 12.45 3.75 -28.67
CA LYS A 433 11.58 4.96 -28.72
C LYS A 433 10.12 4.68 -28.34
N ARG A 434 9.75 3.41 -28.14
CA ARG A 434 8.36 3.01 -27.86
C ARG A 434 8.12 2.97 -26.36
N ARG A 435 6.99 3.53 -25.94
CA ARG A 435 6.51 3.50 -24.55
C ARG A 435 5.06 3.05 -24.55
N VAL A 436 4.76 2.03 -23.78
CA VAL A 436 3.43 1.42 -23.66
C VAL A 436 3.05 1.39 -22.19
N TRP A 437 1.93 1.97 -21.82
CA TRP A 437 1.43 1.94 -20.45
C TRP A 437 0.69 0.64 -20.16
N LEU A 438 0.68 0.22 -18.90
CA LEU A 438 -0.05 -0.95 -18.43
C LEU A 438 -0.89 -0.56 -17.21
N GLU A 439 -2.17 -0.89 -17.27
CA GLU A 439 -3.12 -0.76 -16.17
C GLU A 439 -3.57 -2.16 -15.71
N ILE A 440 -3.49 -2.44 -14.41
CA ILE A 440 -3.98 -3.66 -13.80
C ILE A 440 -5.37 -3.41 -13.19
N ILE A 441 -6.39 -4.02 -13.77
CA ILE A 441 -7.79 -3.90 -13.36
C ILE A 441 -8.16 -5.09 -12.47
N GLY A 442 -8.18 -4.85 -11.14
CA GLY A 442 -8.61 -5.79 -10.10
C GLY A 442 -10.08 -5.67 -9.67
N PHE A 443 -10.46 -6.34 -8.57
CA PHE A 443 -11.83 -6.32 -8.05
C PHE A 443 -12.21 -4.95 -7.47
N TRP A 444 -13.24 -4.32 -8.06
CA TRP A 444 -13.77 -3.03 -7.64
C TRP A 444 -15.30 -2.97 -7.73
N THR A 445 -15.86 -1.94 -7.12
CA THR A 445 -17.30 -1.64 -7.08
C THR A 445 -17.85 -1.42 -8.50
N PRO A 446 -19.13 -1.74 -8.77
CA PRO A 446 -19.73 -1.50 -10.09
C PRO A 446 -19.59 -0.06 -10.58
N ALA A 447 -19.77 0.92 -9.68
CA ALA A 447 -19.63 2.34 -10.02
C ALA A 447 -18.19 2.72 -10.41
N TYR A 448 -17.19 2.19 -9.70
CA TYR A 448 -15.79 2.41 -10.04
C TYR A 448 -15.45 1.82 -11.41
N ARG A 449 -15.95 0.61 -11.71
CA ARG A 449 -15.74 -0.04 -13.02
C ARG A 449 -16.30 0.79 -14.17
N ILE A 450 -17.51 1.32 -14.02
CA ILE A 450 -18.15 2.19 -15.04
C ILE A 450 -17.30 3.44 -15.29
N ARG A 451 -16.90 4.15 -14.22
CA ARG A 451 -16.05 5.35 -14.36
C ARG A 451 -14.70 5.03 -14.99
N LYS A 452 -14.05 3.93 -14.61
CA LYS A 452 -12.77 3.52 -15.19
C LYS A 452 -12.91 3.24 -16.69
N LEU A 453 -13.97 2.56 -17.12
CA LEU A 453 -14.27 2.34 -18.54
C LEU A 453 -14.49 3.68 -19.29
N GLU A 454 -15.26 4.60 -18.73
CA GLU A 454 -15.47 5.94 -19.33
C GLU A 454 -14.14 6.69 -19.53
N LYS A 455 -13.21 6.58 -18.57
CA LYS A 455 -11.88 7.17 -18.69
C LYS A 455 -11.04 6.53 -19.80
N LEU A 456 -11.07 5.20 -19.89
CA LEU A 456 -10.38 4.47 -20.96
C LEU A 456 -10.93 4.85 -22.34
N GLU A 457 -12.25 5.00 -22.49
CA GLU A 457 -12.88 5.45 -23.73
C GLU A 457 -12.43 6.87 -24.12
N LYS A 458 -12.37 7.79 -23.16
CA LYS A 458 -11.85 9.15 -23.40
C LYS A 458 -10.37 9.13 -23.82
N LEU A 459 -9.52 8.33 -23.17
CA LEU A 459 -8.12 8.16 -23.58
C LEU A 459 -8.01 7.66 -25.01
N LYS A 460 -8.78 6.63 -25.35
CA LYS A 460 -8.76 6.03 -26.69
C LYS A 460 -9.19 7.03 -27.76
N ARG A 461 -10.25 7.79 -27.49
CA ARG A 461 -10.77 8.82 -28.39
C ARG A 461 -9.76 9.93 -28.65
N ARG A 462 -9.02 10.35 -27.62
CA ARG A 462 -7.96 11.36 -27.76
C ARG A 462 -6.83 10.88 -28.68
N GLY A 463 -6.52 9.59 -28.60
CA GLY A 463 -5.41 8.96 -29.31
C GLY A 463 -4.04 9.39 -28.77
N GLY A 464 -2.96 8.79 -29.29
CA GLY A 464 -1.59 9.13 -28.92
C GLY A 464 -1.06 8.42 -27.66
N PHE A 465 -1.84 7.51 -27.08
CA PHE A 465 -1.42 6.69 -25.94
C PHE A 465 -1.53 5.21 -26.28
N ASP A 466 -0.41 4.49 -26.18
CA ASP A 466 -0.36 3.04 -26.27
C ASP A 466 -0.57 2.46 -24.87
N LEU A 467 -1.78 1.95 -24.59
CA LEU A 467 -2.14 1.40 -23.28
C LEU A 467 -2.57 -0.06 -23.44
N LEU A 468 -2.14 -0.89 -22.51
CA LEU A 468 -2.55 -2.28 -22.33
C LEU A 468 -3.29 -2.45 -21.01
N LEU A 469 -4.25 -3.38 -20.99
CA LEU A 469 -5.01 -3.71 -19.79
C LEU A 469 -4.68 -5.13 -19.33
N ALA A 470 -4.40 -5.32 -18.05
CA ALA A 470 -4.41 -6.61 -17.41
C ALA A 470 -5.65 -6.70 -16.51
N THR A 471 -6.63 -7.51 -16.88
CA THR A 471 -7.93 -7.53 -16.21
C THR A 471 -8.17 -8.83 -15.47
N ALA A 472 -8.64 -8.77 -14.23
CA ALA A 472 -9.05 -9.96 -13.49
C ALA A 472 -10.12 -10.75 -14.27
N GLN A 473 -9.99 -12.07 -14.33
CA GLN A 473 -10.82 -12.94 -15.17
C GLN A 473 -12.31 -12.85 -14.80
N GLU A 474 -12.62 -12.57 -13.54
CA GLU A 474 -13.98 -12.36 -13.05
C GLU A 474 -14.66 -11.14 -13.68
N LEU A 475 -13.87 -10.15 -14.13
CA LEU A 475 -14.35 -8.92 -14.76
C LEU A 475 -14.38 -9.01 -16.29
N LYS A 476 -14.15 -10.20 -16.85
CA LYS A 476 -14.10 -10.40 -18.30
C LYS A 476 -15.39 -9.98 -19.02
N ALA A 477 -16.56 -10.12 -18.38
CA ALA A 477 -17.82 -9.67 -18.97
C ALA A 477 -17.87 -8.14 -19.11
N ASP A 478 -17.49 -7.43 -18.05
CA ASP A 478 -17.56 -5.97 -17.98
C ASP A 478 -16.52 -5.27 -18.88
N PHE A 479 -15.35 -5.89 -19.04
CA PHE A 479 -14.23 -5.33 -19.83
C PHE A 479 -14.02 -6.03 -21.18
N LYS A 480 -15.00 -6.82 -21.65
CA LYS A 480 -14.91 -7.51 -22.94
C LYS A 480 -14.75 -6.53 -24.10
N GLU A 481 -15.41 -5.38 -24.01
CA GLU A 481 -15.43 -4.33 -25.02
C GLU A 481 -14.51 -3.15 -24.65
N ALA A 482 -13.54 -3.36 -23.76
CA ALA A 482 -12.61 -2.31 -23.38
C ALA A 482 -11.82 -1.78 -24.61
N PRO A 483 -11.53 -0.47 -24.67
CA PRO A 483 -11.02 0.17 -25.89
C PRO A 483 -9.53 -0.11 -26.19
N PHE A 484 -8.87 -0.86 -25.30
CA PHE A 484 -7.45 -1.18 -25.37
C PHE A 484 -7.24 -2.70 -25.32
N PRO A 485 -6.16 -3.22 -25.95
CA PRO A 485 -5.87 -4.65 -25.90
C PRO A 485 -5.69 -5.14 -24.46
N SER A 486 -6.30 -6.27 -24.14
CA SER A 486 -6.35 -6.80 -22.78
C SER A 486 -5.85 -8.24 -22.67
N ILE A 487 -5.24 -8.54 -21.53
CA ILE A 487 -4.95 -9.89 -21.05
C ILE A 487 -5.77 -10.16 -19.79
N PHE A 488 -6.24 -11.38 -19.64
CA PHE A 488 -7.03 -11.79 -18.47
C PHE A 488 -6.20 -12.66 -17.53
N TYR A 489 -6.23 -12.35 -16.23
CA TYR A 489 -5.51 -13.11 -15.21
C TYR A 489 -6.46 -13.61 -14.12
N LYS A 490 -6.10 -14.72 -13.46
CA LYS A 490 -6.87 -15.24 -12.30
C LYS A 490 -6.33 -14.67 -11.00
N ASN A 491 -5.34 -15.34 -10.42
CA ASN A 491 -4.73 -14.96 -9.15
C ASN A 491 -3.41 -14.21 -9.35
N LYS A 492 -2.86 -14.24 -10.56
CA LYS A 492 -1.52 -13.73 -10.86
C LYS A 492 -1.39 -13.36 -12.33
N LEU A 493 -0.79 -12.21 -12.58
CA LEU A 493 -0.43 -11.74 -13.91
C LEU A 493 0.95 -12.27 -14.31
N LYS A 494 1.04 -13.03 -15.40
CA LYS A 494 2.32 -13.60 -15.85
C LYS A 494 3.03 -12.62 -16.81
N PRO A 495 4.31 -12.28 -16.58
CA PRO A 495 5.09 -11.48 -17.53
C PRO A 495 5.11 -12.05 -18.94
N THR A 496 5.14 -13.38 -19.10
CA THR A 496 5.14 -14.05 -20.40
C THR A 496 3.90 -13.74 -21.23
N ASP A 497 2.73 -13.64 -20.59
CA ASP A 497 1.46 -13.36 -21.27
C ASP A 497 1.44 -11.90 -21.76
N LEU A 498 2.00 -10.99 -20.96
CA LEU A 498 2.18 -9.58 -21.36
C LEU A 498 3.20 -9.43 -22.49
N LEU A 499 4.35 -10.13 -22.44
CA LEU A 499 5.35 -10.10 -23.50
C LEU A 499 4.78 -10.64 -24.83
N ALA A 500 3.96 -11.68 -24.77
CA ALA A 500 3.25 -12.19 -25.94
C ALA A 500 2.27 -11.14 -26.51
N LEU A 501 1.54 -10.43 -25.65
CA LEU A 501 0.65 -9.34 -26.06
C LEU A 501 1.43 -8.17 -26.70
N LEU A 502 2.51 -7.73 -26.06
CA LEU A 502 3.39 -6.67 -26.57
C LEU A 502 3.96 -7.04 -27.95
N ASN A 503 4.40 -8.29 -28.13
CA ASN A 503 4.91 -8.75 -29.42
C ASN A 503 3.80 -8.80 -30.49
N ARG A 504 2.55 -9.07 -30.13
CA ARG A 504 1.43 -9.10 -31.08
C ARG A 504 1.00 -7.70 -31.51
N GLU A 505 0.83 -6.78 -30.57
CA GLU A 505 0.28 -5.44 -30.82
C GLU A 505 1.35 -4.42 -31.22
N TYR A 506 2.59 -4.59 -30.72
CA TYR A 506 3.66 -3.60 -30.82
C TYR A 506 4.97 -4.17 -31.36
N ALA A 507 4.91 -5.21 -32.21
CA ALA A 507 6.06 -5.66 -32.98
C ALA A 507 6.72 -4.48 -33.73
N ASP A 508 8.04 -4.38 -33.62
CA ASP A 508 8.85 -3.30 -34.21
C ASP A 508 10.12 -3.84 -34.89
N PHE A 509 10.25 -5.16 -35.05
CA PHE A 509 11.46 -5.78 -35.57
C PHE A 509 11.81 -5.27 -36.98
N GLU A 510 10.84 -5.19 -37.88
CA GLU A 510 11.08 -4.66 -39.23
C GLU A 510 11.49 -3.18 -39.22
N GLU A 511 10.90 -2.36 -38.34
CA GLU A 511 11.27 -0.95 -38.19
C GLU A 511 12.71 -0.80 -37.67
N ARG A 512 13.07 -1.58 -36.64
CA ARG A 512 14.43 -1.62 -36.09
C ARG A 512 15.44 -2.10 -37.12
N LEU A 513 15.11 -3.17 -37.84
CA LEU A 513 15.97 -3.74 -38.86
C LEU A 513 16.17 -2.76 -40.03
N ALA A 514 15.12 -2.06 -40.46
CA ALA A 514 15.23 -1.03 -41.51
C ALA A 514 16.14 0.14 -41.07
N GLU A 515 16.08 0.55 -39.80
CA GLU A 515 17.00 1.55 -39.26
C GLU A 515 18.44 1.04 -39.23
N ALA A 516 18.66 -0.18 -38.75
CA ALA A 516 19.97 -0.83 -38.76
C ALA A 516 20.53 -1.00 -40.18
N HIS A 517 19.64 -1.27 -41.16
CA HIS A 517 20.00 -1.41 -42.57
C HIS A 517 20.68 -0.15 -43.14
N LYS A 518 20.31 1.06 -42.66
CA LYS A 518 20.95 2.32 -43.06
C LYS A 518 22.43 2.41 -42.66
N GLY A 519 22.87 1.57 -41.73
CA GLY A 519 24.24 1.50 -41.23
C GLY A 519 25.02 0.27 -41.66
N LEU A 520 24.50 -0.56 -42.57
CA LEU A 520 25.14 -1.83 -42.94
C LEU A 520 26.57 -1.69 -43.43
N ASP A 521 26.86 -0.69 -44.27
CA ASP A 521 28.22 -0.43 -44.77
C ASP A 521 29.24 -0.26 -43.64
N LYS A 522 28.81 0.28 -42.49
CA LYS A 522 29.67 0.43 -41.31
C LYS A 522 29.91 -0.90 -40.61
N ILE A 523 28.90 -1.76 -40.54
CA ILE A 523 29.02 -3.10 -39.96
C ILE A 523 29.97 -3.94 -40.80
N GLU A 524 29.84 -3.88 -42.13
CA GLU A 524 30.77 -4.56 -43.05
C GLU A 524 32.18 -4.00 -42.94
N ALA A 525 32.35 -2.68 -42.92
CA ALA A 525 33.66 -2.06 -42.71
C ALA A 525 34.28 -2.43 -41.36
N GLN A 526 33.47 -2.56 -40.31
CA GLN A 526 33.92 -3.02 -39.00
C GLN A 526 34.38 -4.48 -39.03
N LEU A 527 33.64 -5.35 -39.72
CA LEU A 527 34.04 -6.75 -39.89
C LEU A 527 35.36 -6.87 -40.68
N VAL A 528 35.54 -6.07 -41.73
CA VAL A 528 36.79 -6.02 -42.51
C VAL A 528 37.96 -5.51 -41.67
N ALA A 529 37.73 -4.51 -40.81
CA ALA A 529 38.78 -3.91 -39.99
C ALA A 529 39.19 -4.77 -38.79
N GLN A 530 38.23 -5.47 -38.17
CA GLN A 530 38.44 -6.19 -36.92
C GLN A 530 38.47 -7.72 -37.08
N ASP A 531 38.17 -8.23 -38.28
CA ASP A 531 38.06 -9.65 -38.62
C ASP A 531 36.98 -10.44 -37.84
N PHE A 532 36.41 -9.86 -36.78
CA PHE A 532 35.46 -10.49 -35.87
C PHE A 532 34.55 -9.46 -35.19
N ILE A 533 33.25 -9.78 -35.11
CA ILE A 533 32.23 -9.07 -34.34
C ILE A 533 31.53 -10.09 -33.43
N PRO A 534 31.59 -9.95 -32.09
CA PRO A 534 30.93 -10.87 -31.17
C PRO A 534 29.40 -10.80 -31.28
N GLU A 535 28.71 -11.89 -30.92
CA GLU A 535 27.25 -11.98 -31.04
C GLU A 535 26.51 -10.89 -30.24
N SER A 536 26.96 -10.57 -29.03
CA SER A 536 26.40 -9.47 -28.21
C SER A 536 26.49 -8.10 -28.87
N GLU A 537 27.50 -7.87 -29.70
CA GLU A 537 27.65 -6.65 -30.48
C GLU A 537 26.73 -6.67 -31.71
N LEU A 538 26.56 -7.82 -32.37
CA LEU A 538 25.60 -7.99 -33.46
C LEU A 538 24.17 -7.71 -33.02
N TYR A 539 23.76 -8.14 -31.82
CA TYR A 539 22.45 -7.79 -31.26
C TYR A 539 22.25 -6.26 -31.21
N LYS A 540 23.27 -5.51 -30.78
CA LYS A 540 23.19 -4.04 -30.71
C LYS A 540 23.17 -3.41 -32.10
N LEU A 541 24.06 -3.84 -33.00
CA LEU A 541 24.23 -3.28 -34.34
C LEU A 541 23.01 -3.53 -35.23
N LEU A 542 22.43 -4.73 -35.16
CA LEU A 542 21.23 -5.10 -35.90
C LEU A 542 19.95 -4.77 -35.14
N GLY A 543 20.08 -4.16 -33.96
CA GLY A 543 18.98 -3.81 -33.08
C GLY A 543 18.07 -4.99 -32.82
N CYS A 544 18.61 -6.17 -32.50
CA CYS A 544 17.89 -7.42 -32.20
C CYS A 544 17.90 -7.68 -30.69
N TYR A 545 16.85 -8.31 -30.16
CA TYR A 545 16.75 -8.64 -28.72
C TYR A 545 16.74 -10.13 -28.41
N ASN A 546 16.56 -10.98 -29.42
CA ASN A 546 16.56 -12.43 -29.25
C ASN A 546 17.14 -13.11 -30.48
N LYS A 547 17.52 -14.38 -30.31
CA LYS A 547 18.20 -15.17 -31.34
C LYS A 547 17.39 -15.32 -32.63
N THR A 548 16.07 -15.44 -32.52
CA THR A 548 15.18 -15.54 -33.69
C THR A 548 15.24 -14.27 -34.54
N GLU A 549 15.23 -13.10 -33.90
CA GLU A 549 15.42 -11.81 -34.57
C GLU A 549 16.81 -11.71 -35.21
N LEU A 550 17.87 -12.10 -34.49
CA LEU A 550 19.23 -12.04 -35.02
C LEU A 550 19.40 -12.91 -36.27
N LEU A 551 18.95 -14.17 -36.23
CA LEU A 551 19.03 -15.06 -37.40
C LEU A 551 18.22 -14.52 -38.58
N GLY A 552 17.02 -14.00 -38.32
CA GLY A 552 16.20 -13.33 -39.34
C GLY A 552 16.87 -12.08 -39.92
N ALA A 553 17.51 -11.27 -39.08
CA ALA A 553 18.24 -10.08 -39.49
C ALA A 553 19.46 -10.43 -40.36
N LEU A 554 20.26 -11.42 -39.96
CA LEU A 554 21.41 -11.90 -40.73
C LEU A 554 20.99 -12.42 -42.11
N GLN A 555 19.87 -13.15 -42.18
CA GLN A 555 19.31 -13.63 -43.45
C GLN A 555 18.84 -12.48 -44.35
N LYS A 556 18.13 -11.50 -43.79
CA LYS A 556 17.57 -10.36 -44.54
C LYS A 556 18.62 -9.33 -44.98
N THR A 557 19.69 -9.17 -44.21
CA THR A 557 20.77 -8.21 -44.49
C THR A 557 21.86 -8.79 -45.40
N GLY A 558 22.00 -10.11 -45.48
CA GLY A 558 23.04 -10.76 -46.28
C GLY A 558 24.44 -10.75 -45.65
N LEU A 559 24.57 -10.31 -44.39
CA LEU A 559 25.85 -10.25 -43.68
C LEU A 559 26.47 -11.63 -43.44
N ALA A 560 25.64 -12.68 -43.28
CA ALA A 560 26.08 -14.05 -43.04
C ALA A 560 26.09 -14.88 -44.34
N THR A 561 26.76 -14.40 -45.38
CA THR A 561 26.98 -15.14 -46.63
C THR A 561 28.46 -15.47 -46.80
N GLU A 562 28.80 -16.51 -47.57
CA GLU A 562 30.21 -16.90 -47.81
C GLU A 562 31.09 -15.75 -48.35
N LYS A 563 30.49 -14.73 -48.96
CA LYS A 563 31.18 -13.55 -49.47
C LYS A 563 31.33 -12.43 -48.44
N SER A 564 30.37 -12.27 -47.52
CA SER A 564 30.32 -11.14 -46.58
C SER A 564 30.85 -11.52 -45.19
N GLY A 565 30.56 -12.72 -44.69
CA GLY A 565 30.93 -13.13 -43.34
C GLY A 565 30.39 -14.50 -42.95
N ILE A 566 31.09 -15.16 -42.03
CA ILE A 566 30.75 -16.49 -41.52
C ILE A 566 30.20 -16.30 -40.11
N TYR A 567 28.91 -16.56 -39.94
CA TYR A 567 28.27 -16.53 -38.63
C TYR A 567 28.44 -17.88 -37.91
N LEU A 568 28.88 -17.81 -36.66
CA LEU A 568 29.03 -18.94 -35.76
C LEU A 568 28.10 -18.73 -34.57
N GLU A 569 27.17 -19.66 -34.38
CA GLU A 569 26.13 -19.58 -33.36
C GLU A 569 26.71 -19.56 -31.94
N SER A 570 26.25 -18.63 -31.11
CA SER A 570 26.77 -18.35 -29.76
C SER A 570 28.21 -17.84 -29.75
N TYR A 571 28.75 -17.39 -30.89
CA TYR A 571 30.14 -16.95 -31.01
C TYR A 571 30.24 -15.56 -31.64
N GLY A 572 29.72 -15.38 -32.85
CA GLY A 572 29.72 -14.10 -33.55
C GLY A 572 29.90 -14.23 -35.07
N LEU A 573 30.10 -13.09 -35.72
CA LEU A 573 30.34 -12.97 -37.16
C LEU A 573 31.83 -12.77 -37.42
N CYS A 574 32.42 -13.61 -38.27
CA CYS A 574 33.86 -13.59 -38.56
C CYS A 574 34.16 -13.56 -40.06
N SER A 575 35.32 -13.03 -40.42
CA SER A 575 35.83 -13.08 -41.80
C SER A 575 36.46 -14.44 -42.11
N ALA A 576 36.68 -14.76 -43.39
CA ALA A 576 37.48 -15.94 -43.76
C ALA A 576 38.95 -15.82 -43.30
N GLY A 577 39.48 -14.60 -43.21
CA GLY A 577 40.81 -14.30 -42.70
C GLY A 577 40.95 -14.66 -41.22
N TYR A 578 39.93 -14.35 -40.42
CA TYR A 578 39.85 -14.71 -39.00
C TYR A 578 39.98 -16.23 -38.79
N LEU A 579 39.22 -17.04 -39.52
CA LEU A 579 39.30 -18.51 -39.38
C LEU A 579 40.70 -19.02 -39.72
N THR A 580 41.33 -18.47 -40.75
CA THR A 580 42.69 -18.84 -41.15
C THR A 580 43.70 -18.51 -40.05
N GLN A 581 43.59 -17.32 -39.45
CA GLN A 581 44.43 -16.92 -38.31
C GLN A 581 44.20 -17.85 -37.10
N ALA A 582 42.94 -18.17 -36.78
CA ALA A 582 42.59 -19.07 -35.69
C ALA A 582 43.19 -20.48 -35.88
N VAL A 583 43.12 -21.06 -37.08
CA VAL A 583 43.77 -22.33 -37.42
C VAL A 583 45.28 -22.29 -37.12
N VAL A 584 45.97 -21.25 -37.61
CA VAL A 584 47.42 -21.14 -37.47
C VAL A 584 47.82 -20.99 -36.00
N LYS A 585 47.15 -20.09 -35.26
CA LYS A 585 47.48 -19.80 -33.86
C LYS A 585 47.14 -20.99 -32.95
N LEU A 586 45.98 -21.62 -33.14
CA LEU A 586 45.60 -22.80 -32.36
C LEU A 586 46.53 -23.98 -32.65
N GLY A 587 46.92 -24.20 -33.92
CA GLY A 587 47.89 -25.22 -34.29
C GLY A 587 49.26 -25.01 -33.63
N GLN A 588 49.74 -23.76 -33.57
CA GLN A 588 50.97 -23.39 -32.86
C GLN A 588 50.86 -23.61 -31.34
N ALA A 589 49.69 -23.32 -30.76
CA ALA A 589 49.44 -23.53 -29.34
C ALA A 589 49.45 -25.03 -28.98
N LEU A 590 48.77 -25.87 -29.78
CA LEU A 590 48.75 -27.32 -29.57
C LEU A 590 50.15 -27.94 -29.73
N GLN A 591 50.96 -27.49 -30.68
CA GLN A 591 52.34 -28.00 -30.83
C GLN A 591 53.21 -27.75 -29.60
N LYS A 592 52.96 -26.67 -28.87
CA LYS A 592 53.69 -26.32 -27.63
C LYS A 592 53.06 -26.93 -26.38
N ALA A 593 51.85 -27.49 -26.49
CA ALA A 593 51.13 -28.04 -25.37
C ALA A 593 51.61 -29.47 -25.02
N PRO A 594 51.69 -29.83 -23.74
CA PRO A 594 52.02 -31.19 -23.31
C PRO A 594 51.05 -32.21 -23.93
N GLY A 595 51.58 -33.22 -24.61
CA GLY A 595 50.75 -34.23 -25.26
C GLY A 595 49.90 -33.73 -26.45
N GLN A 596 50.17 -32.52 -26.96
CA GLN A 596 49.43 -31.88 -28.05
C GLN A 596 47.92 -31.77 -27.79
N ARG A 597 47.56 -31.58 -26.52
CA ARG A 597 46.19 -31.44 -26.03
C ARG A 597 46.08 -30.15 -25.23
N LEU A 598 44.96 -29.45 -25.40
CA LEU A 598 44.57 -28.32 -24.57
C LEU A 598 43.12 -28.52 -24.13
N THR A 599 42.78 -28.13 -22.91
CA THR A 599 41.37 -27.98 -22.53
C THR A 599 40.73 -26.82 -23.33
N PRO A 600 39.40 -26.77 -23.50
CA PRO A 600 38.71 -25.65 -24.16
C PRO A 600 39.04 -24.29 -23.55
N GLU A 601 39.22 -24.22 -22.23
CA GLU A 601 39.59 -23.01 -21.49
C GLU A 601 41.02 -22.58 -21.82
N GLU A 602 41.97 -23.51 -21.80
CA GLU A 602 43.36 -23.22 -22.18
C GLU A 602 43.48 -22.82 -23.65
N ALA A 603 42.73 -23.49 -24.54
CA ALA A 603 42.72 -23.17 -25.96
C ALA A 603 42.18 -21.75 -26.22
N THR A 604 41.10 -21.38 -25.53
CA THR A 604 40.56 -20.00 -25.52
C THR A 604 41.63 -19.00 -25.09
N LEU A 605 42.27 -19.24 -23.94
CA LEU A 605 43.29 -18.35 -23.38
C LEU A 605 44.52 -18.20 -24.31
N GLN A 606 44.93 -19.27 -25.00
CA GLN A 606 46.05 -19.22 -25.94
C GLN A 606 45.71 -18.43 -27.21
N LEU A 607 44.48 -18.53 -27.71
CA LEU A 607 44.01 -17.72 -28.83
C LEU A 607 43.97 -16.23 -28.45
N GLU A 608 43.42 -15.90 -27.28
CA GLU A 608 43.39 -14.52 -26.77
C GLU A 608 44.79 -13.94 -26.62
N ARG A 609 45.73 -14.70 -26.04
CA ARG A 609 47.15 -14.31 -25.93
C ARG A 609 47.83 -14.11 -27.28
N ALA A 610 47.37 -14.81 -28.31
CA ALA A 610 47.85 -14.68 -29.67
C ALA A 610 47.21 -13.51 -30.44
N GLY A 611 46.34 -12.73 -29.80
CA GLY A 611 45.64 -11.59 -30.38
C GLY A 611 44.36 -11.96 -31.14
N VAL A 612 43.90 -13.20 -31.03
CA VAL A 612 42.63 -13.65 -31.64
C VAL A 612 41.51 -13.39 -30.65
N LYS A 613 40.56 -12.51 -31.00
CA LYS A 613 39.36 -12.28 -30.19
C LYS A 613 38.50 -13.55 -30.15
N VAL A 614 38.02 -13.96 -28.98
CA VAL A 614 37.16 -15.15 -28.82
C VAL A 614 35.73 -14.72 -28.46
N GLY A 615 34.74 -15.44 -28.99
CA GLY A 615 33.32 -15.19 -28.73
C GLY A 615 32.83 -15.72 -27.38
N GLU A 616 31.65 -15.28 -26.97
CA GLU A 616 31.08 -15.52 -25.63
C GLU A 616 30.74 -17.00 -25.36
N GLY A 617 30.44 -17.79 -26.40
CA GLY A 617 30.20 -19.23 -26.30
C GLY A 617 31.47 -20.10 -26.21
N GLY A 618 32.63 -19.47 -25.99
CA GLY A 618 33.92 -20.16 -25.90
C GLY A 618 34.39 -20.73 -27.24
N ILE A 619 35.41 -21.57 -27.23
CA ILE A 619 36.06 -22.05 -28.46
C ILE A 619 35.26 -23.13 -29.23
N GLU A 620 34.26 -23.76 -28.63
CA GLU A 620 33.58 -24.92 -29.25
C GLU A 620 32.87 -24.59 -30.58
N PRO A 621 32.07 -23.51 -30.71
CA PRO A 621 31.43 -23.16 -31.98
C PRO A 621 32.45 -22.86 -33.08
N LEU A 622 33.61 -22.30 -32.71
CA LEU A 622 34.72 -22.07 -33.63
C LEU A 622 35.31 -23.41 -34.12
N LEU A 623 35.60 -24.34 -33.21
CA LEU A 623 36.16 -25.66 -33.56
C LEU A 623 35.26 -26.46 -34.49
N ALA A 624 33.94 -26.34 -34.35
CA ALA A 624 32.99 -26.99 -35.26
C ALA A 624 33.16 -26.57 -36.72
N ARG A 625 33.77 -25.40 -36.98
CA ARG A 625 34.03 -24.86 -38.32
C ARG A 625 35.50 -24.94 -38.76
N LEU A 626 36.45 -25.11 -37.84
CA LEU A 626 37.87 -25.19 -38.17
C LEU A 626 38.25 -26.58 -38.70
N PRO A 627 38.75 -26.70 -39.94
CA PRO A 627 39.22 -27.98 -40.46
C PRO A 627 40.49 -28.45 -39.73
N GLY A 628 40.57 -29.75 -39.42
CA GLY A 628 41.77 -30.36 -38.83
C GLY A 628 41.89 -30.21 -37.31
N PHE A 629 40.82 -29.83 -36.61
CA PHE A 629 40.74 -29.87 -35.15
C PHE A 629 39.49 -30.64 -34.72
N ARG A 630 39.57 -31.31 -33.57
CA ARG A 630 38.44 -32.05 -32.99
C ARG A 630 38.37 -31.85 -31.48
N ILE A 631 37.15 -31.92 -30.95
CA ILE A 631 36.91 -31.99 -29.51
C ILE A 631 36.80 -33.47 -29.14
N ASN A 632 37.74 -33.94 -28.33
CA ASN A 632 37.75 -35.28 -27.76
C ASN A 632 37.15 -35.23 -26.35
N ARG A 633 35.99 -35.85 -26.16
CA ARG A 633 35.32 -35.96 -24.86
C ARG A 633 35.53 -37.37 -24.32
N GLN A 634 36.52 -37.54 -23.45
CA GLN A 634 36.83 -38.84 -22.83
C GLN A 634 35.92 -39.13 -21.62
N SER A 635 35.46 -38.08 -20.93
CA SER A 635 34.45 -38.14 -19.88
C SER A 635 33.71 -36.80 -19.76
N LEU A 636 32.77 -36.70 -18.82
CA LEU A 636 32.09 -35.44 -18.47
C LEU A 636 33.08 -34.34 -18.00
N PHE A 637 34.26 -34.71 -17.49
CA PHE A 637 35.25 -33.78 -16.95
C PHE A 637 36.54 -33.70 -17.78
N GLU A 638 36.69 -34.58 -18.78
CA GLU A 638 37.90 -34.67 -19.60
C GLU A 638 37.55 -34.35 -21.06
N VAL A 639 37.61 -33.07 -21.38
CA VAL A 639 37.39 -32.53 -22.72
C VAL A 639 38.69 -31.90 -23.22
N PHE A 640 39.18 -32.36 -24.36
CA PHE A 640 40.42 -31.87 -24.96
C PHE A 640 40.20 -31.45 -26.41
N VAL A 641 40.87 -30.37 -26.81
CA VAL A 641 41.06 -29.94 -28.18
C VAL A 641 42.32 -30.62 -28.71
N GLU A 642 42.17 -31.33 -29.83
CA GLU A 642 43.25 -32.05 -30.49
C GLU A 642 43.31 -31.69 -31.98
N LYS A 643 44.47 -31.90 -32.61
CA LYS A 643 44.57 -31.90 -34.07
C LYS A 643 43.91 -33.18 -34.61
N GLY A 644 42.95 -33.00 -35.52
CA GLY A 644 42.11 -34.05 -36.10
C GLY A 644 42.82 -34.94 -37.09
#